data_AF-A0A374UWW0-F1
#
_entry.id   AF-A0A374UWW0-F1
#
_cell.length_a   1.000
_cell.length_b   1.000
_cell.length_c   1.000
_cell.angle_alpha   90.00
_cell.angle_beta   90.00
_cell.angle_gamma   90.00
#
_symmetry.space_group_name_H-M   'P 1'
#
loop_
_entity.id
_entity.type
_entity.pdbx_description
1 polymer ?
#
loop_
_entity_poly.entity_id
_entity_poly.type
_entity_poly.pdbx_seq_one_letter_code
_entity_poly.pdbx_strand_id
1 'polypeptide(L)'
;MKRIIFAIFLASGILSAYADEGMWMLTDLKQQNEVAMTELGLLIPAEEIYNPGGIALKDAVVHFGGGCTGEVISAEGLVLTNHHCGYGAIQQHSSVEHDYLTDGFWAMSRSEELPCKGLTVTYIDEIMDVTDYVNEQLQIDSDPNGTNYLSPKYLTMVADRFLSEQGITLTPGRKAELKAFYGGNKYYLFLKTTYSDIRMVGAPPSSIGKFGADTDNWMWPRHTGDFSLFRIYADKNGQPATYSQDNIPLQVKKHLTISLAGYREGDFTFVMGFPGRNWRYMISDEVEERMQTTNFMRHHVRDVRQKALMEQMLKDDAVRIHYASKYASSANYWKNAIGMNEGLVRLKVLDTKRTQQEQLLARGRALNDSSYQKAFEQIRSIVKHRRNALYHQQAIQEALITGLDFMKIPSTTALVTALQSKDKAKIKAAADSLQIAADKYFASVPFPEVERIVGKRMLQTYMKYIPDEQRIGIFKVIDKRFKGDSDAFIDACFKYSIFGSKENFAKFIRKPSLYKVGNDWMTLFKYSITDGLLQTTIAMMDANRNYNAAHKVWVKGMMDMKQEAGTPIYPDANSTLRLTYGRVLPYKPVDGVEYGYYTTLKGAMEKEDPDNWEFVVPDKLKQLYRTKDFGRYAMPNGEMPVCFIVNTDNTGGNSGSPVFNAKGELIGTGFDRNYEGLTGDIAFRPSSQRAACVDIRYTLFIIDKYAGASHIIKELTISE
;
A
#
# COMPACT_ATOMS: atom_id res chain seq x y z
N MET A 1 -66.46 -18.01 1.16
CA MET A 1 -65.55 -17.19 0.33
C MET A 1 -64.46 -16.51 1.18
N LYS A 2 -63.72 -17.30 1.95
CA LYS A 2 -62.55 -16.92 2.74
C LYS A 2 -61.51 -18.00 2.48
N ARG A 3 -60.57 -17.79 1.55
CA ARG A 3 -59.30 -18.56 1.41
C ARG A 3 -58.42 -18.24 0.18
N ILE A 4 -58.74 -17.26 -0.67
CA ILE A 4 -57.96 -17.01 -1.92
C ILE A 4 -57.49 -15.55 -2.03
N ILE A 5 -56.97 -14.96 -0.95
CA ILE A 5 -56.30 -13.63 -1.02
C ILE A 5 -54.92 -13.63 -0.32
N PHE A 6 -54.52 -14.74 0.33
CA PHE A 6 -53.23 -14.82 1.05
C PHE A 6 -52.06 -15.42 0.24
N ALA A 7 -52.22 -15.60 -1.09
CA ALA A 7 -51.24 -16.31 -1.92
C ALA A 7 -50.56 -15.46 -3.01
N ILE A 8 -50.80 -14.15 -3.07
CA ILE A 8 -50.18 -13.26 -4.10
C ILE A 8 -49.12 -12.30 -3.52
N PHE A 9 -48.90 -12.32 -2.20
CA PHE A 9 -47.85 -11.50 -1.55
C PHE A 9 -46.58 -12.28 -1.17
N LEU A 10 -46.38 -13.48 -1.74
CA LEU A 10 -45.21 -14.35 -1.48
C LEU A 10 -44.33 -14.62 -2.71
N ALA A 11 -44.42 -13.75 -3.72
CA ALA A 11 -43.59 -13.80 -4.94
C ALA A 11 -42.88 -12.48 -5.25
N SER A 12 -42.71 -11.59 -4.24
CA SER A 12 -41.66 -10.58 -4.29
C SER A 12 -40.34 -11.32 -4.15
N GLY A 13 -39.63 -11.48 -5.26
CA GLY A 13 -38.32 -12.11 -5.29
C GLY A 13 -37.44 -11.54 -4.18
N ILE A 14 -36.91 -12.45 -3.36
CA ILE A 14 -35.81 -12.15 -2.45
C ILE A 14 -34.63 -11.80 -3.38
N LEU A 15 -34.53 -10.52 -3.75
CA LEU A 15 -33.26 -9.92 -4.14
C LEU A 15 -32.39 -10.08 -2.91
N SER A 16 -31.59 -11.16 -2.92
CA SER A 16 -30.55 -11.36 -1.93
C SER A 16 -29.64 -10.15 -2.06
N ALA A 17 -29.75 -9.20 -1.11
CA ALA A 17 -28.83 -8.09 -0.98
C ALA A 17 -27.47 -8.67 -0.56
N TYR A 18 -26.75 -9.18 -1.55
CA TYR A 18 -25.37 -9.60 -1.46
C TYR A 18 -24.49 -8.38 -1.17
N ALA A 19 -23.31 -8.60 -0.58
CA ALA A 19 -22.31 -7.57 -0.40
C ALA A 19 -21.97 -6.90 -1.75
N ASP A 20 -21.72 -5.59 -1.74
CA ASP A 20 -21.27 -4.91 -2.95
C ASP A 20 -19.75 -4.97 -3.06
N GLU A 21 -19.28 -5.96 -3.82
CA GLU A 21 -17.93 -5.96 -4.39
C GLU A 21 -17.70 -4.61 -5.08
N GLY A 22 -16.68 -3.86 -4.65
CA GLY A 22 -16.30 -2.64 -5.35
C GLY A 22 -15.53 -1.62 -4.51
N MET A 23 -14.70 -0.86 -5.22
CA MET A 23 -14.00 0.32 -4.72
C MET A 23 -14.46 1.53 -5.55
N TRP A 24 -15.58 2.11 -5.12
CA TRP A 24 -16.42 3.06 -5.84
C TRP A 24 -15.78 4.44 -5.95
N MET A 25 -16.04 5.11 -7.08
CA MET A 25 -15.68 6.51 -7.28
C MET A 25 -16.66 7.41 -6.53
N LEU A 26 -16.14 8.36 -5.75
CA LEU A 26 -16.97 9.27 -4.96
C LEU A 26 -17.92 10.11 -5.82
N THR A 27 -17.48 10.48 -7.04
CA THR A 27 -18.27 11.25 -8.01
C THR A 27 -19.54 10.53 -8.47
N ASP A 28 -19.56 9.20 -8.39
CA ASP A 28 -20.61 8.37 -8.96
C ASP A 28 -21.55 7.83 -7.86
N LEU A 29 -21.25 8.05 -6.58
CA LEU A 29 -21.94 7.45 -5.43
C LEU A 29 -23.44 7.69 -5.43
N LYS A 30 -23.85 8.94 -5.67
CA LYS A 30 -25.27 9.32 -5.67
C LYS A 30 -26.06 8.52 -6.71
N GLN A 31 -25.50 8.38 -7.90
CA GLN A 31 -26.16 7.70 -9.01
C GLN A 31 -26.10 6.18 -8.89
N GLN A 32 -24.97 5.62 -8.45
CA GLN A 32 -24.71 4.18 -8.51
C GLN A 32 -24.98 3.44 -7.20
N ASN A 33 -24.85 4.10 -6.04
CA ASN A 33 -24.73 3.41 -4.76
C ASN A 33 -25.68 3.91 -3.66
N GLU A 34 -26.19 5.14 -3.73
CA GLU A 34 -26.99 5.74 -2.63
C GLU A 34 -28.19 4.89 -2.23
N VAL A 35 -28.95 4.38 -3.21
CA VAL A 35 -30.10 3.50 -2.96
C VAL A 35 -29.66 2.23 -2.22
N ALA A 36 -28.64 1.54 -2.73
CA ALA A 36 -28.12 0.31 -2.11
C ALA A 36 -27.57 0.55 -0.70
N MET A 37 -26.83 1.64 -0.48
CA MET A 37 -26.32 2.00 0.84
C MET A 37 -27.47 2.31 1.81
N THR A 38 -28.51 3.03 1.37
CA THR A 38 -29.69 3.34 2.19
C THR A 38 -30.46 2.08 2.54
N GLU A 39 -30.68 1.18 1.58
CA GLU A 39 -31.32 -0.12 1.81
C GLU A 39 -30.53 -1.01 2.77
N LEU A 40 -29.20 -0.91 2.77
CA LEU A 40 -28.32 -1.60 3.71
C LEU A 40 -28.26 -0.94 5.09
N GLY A 41 -28.75 0.29 5.24
CA GLY A 41 -28.91 0.97 6.53
C GLY A 41 -28.19 2.32 6.69
N LEU A 42 -27.68 2.93 5.62
CA LEU A 42 -27.16 4.31 5.68
C LEU A 42 -28.27 5.29 6.10
N LEU A 43 -27.97 6.20 7.02
CA LEU A 43 -28.92 7.17 7.58
C LEU A 43 -28.62 8.63 7.21
N ILE A 44 -27.52 8.87 6.49
CA ILE A 44 -27.13 10.19 5.99
C ILE A 44 -27.24 10.21 4.46
N PRO A 45 -27.53 11.36 3.83
CA PRO A 45 -27.51 11.49 2.38
C PRO A 45 -26.08 11.35 1.83
N ALA A 46 -25.95 10.92 0.57
CA ALA A 46 -24.64 10.73 -0.07
C ALA A 46 -23.78 12.02 -0.09
N GLU A 47 -24.42 13.19 -0.10
CA GLU A 47 -23.72 14.49 -0.05
C GLU A 47 -22.97 14.73 1.26
N GLU A 48 -23.38 14.12 2.38
CA GLU A 48 -22.60 14.21 3.62
C GLU A 48 -21.30 13.40 3.53
N ILE A 49 -21.25 12.40 2.65
CA ILE A 49 -20.05 11.60 2.37
C ILE A 49 -19.14 12.32 1.37
N TYR A 50 -19.70 12.74 0.23
CA TYR A 50 -19.01 13.48 -0.82
C TYR A 50 -19.87 14.62 -1.38
N ASN A 51 -19.41 15.85 -1.20
CA ASN A 51 -20.00 17.04 -1.79
C ASN A 51 -18.95 17.77 -2.63
N PRO A 52 -19.09 17.85 -3.96
CA PRO A 52 -18.15 18.59 -4.80
C PRO A 52 -18.18 20.11 -4.56
N GLY A 53 -19.31 20.65 -4.09
CA GLY A 53 -19.51 22.09 -3.85
C GLY A 53 -19.39 22.52 -2.39
N GLY A 54 -19.02 21.63 -1.47
CA GLY A 54 -19.06 21.90 -0.03
C GLY A 54 -18.20 20.95 0.80
N ILE A 55 -18.31 21.09 2.13
CA ILE A 55 -17.59 20.24 3.09
C ILE A 55 -18.36 18.93 3.29
N ALA A 56 -17.65 17.81 3.26
CA ALA A 56 -18.18 16.46 3.49
C ALA A 56 -17.19 15.59 4.26
N LEU A 57 -17.53 14.34 4.58
CA LEU A 57 -16.64 13.40 5.27
C LEU A 57 -15.31 13.19 4.50
N LYS A 58 -15.33 13.26 3.16
CA LYS A 58 -14.11 13.17 2.33
C LYS A 58 -13.03 14.17 2.74
N ASP A 59 -13.40 15.33 3.30
CA ASP A 59 -12.46 16.39 3.71
C ASP A 59 -11.71 16.07 5.01
N ALA A 60 -12.05 14.96 5.67
CA ALA A 60 -11.31 14.42 6.81
C ALA A 60 -10.55 13.12 6.47
N VAL A 61 -10.59 12.65 5.22
CA VAL A 61 -9.89 11.44 4.77
C VAL A 61 -8.70 11.82 3.89
N VAL A 62 -7.50 11.47 4.33
CA VAL A 62 -6.25 11.97 3.75
C VAL A 62 -5.35 10.84 3.28
N HIS A 63 -4.58 11.10 2.23
CA HIS A 63 -3.56 10.17 1.76
C HIS A 63 -2.30 10.37 2.62
N PHE A 64 -1.96 9.37 3.43
CA PHE A 64 -0.87 9.39 4.38
C PHE A 64 0.38 8.76 3.78
N GLY A 65 1.46 9.54 3.68
CA GLY A 65 2.77 9.07 3.21
C GLY A 65 2.81 8.54 1.77
N GLY A 66 1.74 8.71 1.00
CA GLY A 66 1.63 8.23 -0.38
C GLY A 66 1.34 6.73 -0.54
N GLY A 67 1.04 6.02 0.55
CA GLY A 67 0.79 4.57 0.53
C GLY A 67 -0.21 4.04 1.56
N CYS A 68 -0.75 4.89 2.43
CA CYS A 68 -1.77 4.58 3.41
C CYS A 68 -2.87 5.64 3.42
N THR A 69 -3.98 5.36 4.07
CA THR A 69 -4.98 6.36 4.45
C THR A 69 -4.67 6.91 5.85
N GLY A 70 -5.12 8.12 6.13
CA GLY A 70 -5.29 8.63 7.49
C GLY A 70 -6.62 9.36 7.63
N GLU A 71 -7.04 9.57 8.87
CA GLU A 71 -8.30 10.22 9.22
C GLU A 71 -8.08 11.36 10.21
N VAL A 72 -8.62 12.54 9.90
CA VAL A 72 -8.49 13.74 10.73
C VAL A 72 -9.56 13.69 11.83
N ILE A 73 -9.14 13.64 13.09
CA ILE A 73 -10.02 13.37 14.25
C ILE A 73 -10.11 14.54 15.25
N SER A 74 -9.44 15.67 14.98
CA SER A 74 -9.54 16.89 15.79
C SER A 74 -9.56 18.14 14.91
N ALA A 75 -10.10 19.24 15.43
CA ALA A 75 -10.06 20.56 14.77
C ALA A 75 -8.63 21.09 14.52
N GLU A 76 -7.63 20.63 15.29
CA GLU A 76 -6.23 21.02 15.16
C GLU A 76 -5.37 20.01 14.37
N GLY A 77 -5.97 19.31 13.41
CA GLY A 77 -5.22 18.50 12.45
C GLY A 77 -4.57 17.24 12.99
N LEU A 78 -5.03 16.70 14.13
CA LEU A 78 -4.67 15.36 14.60
C LEU A 78 -5.18 14.31 13.61
N VAL A 79 -4.27 13.48 13.12
CA VAL A 79 -4.49 12.39 12.16
C VAL A 79 -4.26 11.07 12.84
N LEU A 80 -5.26 10.20 12.77
CA LEU A 80 -5.18 8.79 13.13
C LEU A 80 -4.86 7.97 11.86
N THR A 81 -3.94 7.03 11.98
CA THR A 81 -3.62 6.04 10.94
C THR A 81 -3.12 4.77 11.62
N ASN A 82 -2.73 3.74 10.86
CA ASN A 82 -2.21 2.52 11.44
C ASN A 82 -0.80 2.69 12.01
N HIS A 83 -0.46 1.88 13.03
CA HIS A 83 0.90 1.78 13.56
C HIS A 83 1.87 1.37 12.46
N HIS A 84 1.49 0.41 11.59
CA HIS A 84 2.35 -0.01 10.48
C HIS A 84 2.51 1.07 9.38
N CYS A 85 1.56 2.01 9.26
CA CYS A 85 1.68 3.17 8.37
C CYS A 85 2.64 4.22 8.94
N GLY A 86 2.56 4.47 10.25
CA GLY A 86 3.50 5.32 10.99
C GLY A 86 4.87 4.69 11.23
N TYR A 87 5.03 3.39 10.98
CA TYR A 87 6.20 2.61 11.41
C TYR A 87 7.54 3.11 10.87
N GLY A 88 7.56 3.66 9.66
CA GLY A 88 8.76 4.32 9.12
C GLY A 88 9.16 5.57 9.90
N ALA A 89 8.19 6.35 10.40
CA ALA A 89 8.44 7.51 11.25
C ALA A 89 8.83 7.10 12.68
N ILE A 90 8.14 6.11 13.26
CA ILE A 90 8.49 5.55 14.57
C ILE A 90 9.94 5.05 14.55
N GLN A 91 10.30 4.28 13.51
CA GLN A 91 11.66 3.79 13.31
C GLN A 91 12.67 4.92 13.10
N GLN A 92 12.32 5.97 12.34
CA GLN A 92 13.19 7.13 12.10
C GLN A 92 13.57 7.84 13.40
N HIS A 93 12.67 7.86 14.39
CA HIS A 93 12.90 8.49 15.70
C HIS A 93 13.45 7.53 16.76
N SER A 94 13.51 6.23 16.49
CA SER A 94 13.99 5.23 17.44
C SER A 94 15.51 5.12 17.44
N SER A 95 16.08 4.93 18.63
CA SER A 95 17.48 4.60 18.85
C SER A 95 17.59 3.55 19.96
N VAL A 96 18.80 3.06 20.24
CA VAL A 96 19.03 2.17 21.40
C VAL A 96 18.71 2.88 22.72
N GLU A 97 18.90 4.20 22.79
CA GLU A 97 18.63 5.02 23.98
C GLU A 97 17.14 5.35 24.13
N HIS A 98 16.43 5.51 23.01
CA HIS A 98 15.01 5.86 22.94
C HIS A 98 14.32 4.96 21.92
N ASP A 99 13.97 3.73 22.31
CA ASP A 99 13.40 2.74 21.40
C ASP A 99 11.87 2.83 21.34
N TYR A 100 11.38 3.83 20.61
CA TYR A 100 9.93 4.03 20.43
C TYR A 100 9.23 2.87 19.71
N LEU A 101 9.97 1.99 19.01
CA LEU A 101 9.38 0.75 18.48
C LEU A 101 8.97 -0.19 19.62
N THR A 102 9.81 -0.32 20.65
CA THR A 102 9.56 -1.23 21.79
C THR A 102 8.66 -0.59 22.82
N ASP A 103 8.91 0.67 23.18
CA ASP A 103 8.28 1.33 24.32
C ASP A 103 7.02 2.14 23.93
N GLY A 104 6.86 2.45 22.64
CA GLY A 104 5.90 3.42 22.17
C GLY A 104 6.37 4.86 22.41
N PHE A 105 5.56 5.82 22.00
CA PHE A 105 5.84 7.25 22.13
C PHE A 105 4.54 8.01 22.40
N TRP A 106 4.58 9.03 23.26
CA TRP A 106 3.43 9.90 23.54
C TRP A 106 3.92 11.31 23.88
N ALA A 107 3.71 12.26 22.96
CA ALA A 107 3.97 13.66 23.24
C ALA A 107 2.98 14.16 24.29
N MET A 108 3.45 14.72 25.40
CA MET A 108 2.60 15.26 26.46
C MET A 108 2.21 16.72 26.22
N SER A 109 2.84 17.36 25.22
CA SER A 109 2.58 18.72 24.78
C SER A 109 2.87 18.89 23.28
N ARG A 110 2.35 19.95 22.65
CA ARG A 110 2.62 20.27 21.23
C ARG A 110 4.10 20.43 20.90
N SER A 111 4.89 20.91 21.87
CA SER A 111 6.34 21.10 21.71
C SER A 111 7.12 19.79 21.70
N GLU A 112 6.52 18.69 22.19
CA GLU A 112 7.14 17.36 22.21
C GLU A 112 6.83 16.55 20.94
N GLU A 113 5.91 17.02 20.08
CA GLU A 113 5.57 16.33 18.84
C GLU A 113 6.78 16.31 17.87
N LEU A 114 7.15 15.13 17.38
CA LEU A 114 8.41 14.90 16.69
C LEU A 114 8.29 15.10 15.17
N PRO A 115 9.06 16.00 14.52
CA PRO A 115 8.97 16.22 13.07
C PRO A 115 9.43 15.01 12.24
N CYS A 116 8.54 14.50 11.39
CA CYS A 116 8.78 13.30 10.58
C CYS A 116 9.32 13.68 9.19
N LYS A 117 10.63 13.56 8.97
CA LYS A 117 11.26 13.97 7.72
C LYS A 117 10.78 13.13 6.54
N GLY A 118 10.21 13.81 5.54
CA GLY A 118 9.76 13.21 4.28
C GLY A 118 8.36 12.59 4.35
N LEU A 119 7.69 12.63 5.51
CA LEU A 119 6.29 12.27 5.63
C LEU A 119 5.41 13.40 5.12
N THR A 120 4.36 13.07 4.38
CA THR A 120 3.40 14.03 3.86
C THR A 120 1.98 13.56 4.12
N VAL A 121 1.06 14.51 4.25
CA VAL A 121 -0.37 14.26 4.26
C VAL A 121 -1.02 15.04 3.12
N THR A 122 -1.78 14.35 2.27
CA THR A 122 -2.41 14.94 1.08
C THR A 122 -3.93 14.87 1.16
N TYR A 123 -4.58 16.02 1.06
CA TYR A 123 -6.03 16.15 0.94
C TYR A 123 -6.47 16.04 -0.53
N ILE A 124 -7.68 15.54 -0.76
CA ILE A 124 -8.36 15.60 -2.04
C ILE A 124 -9.35 16.78 -2.00
N ASP A 125 -8.96 17.88 -2.61
CA ASP A 125 -9.78 19.09 -2.65
C ASP A 125 -10.98 18.89 -3.57
N GLU A 126 -10.73 18.33 -4.76
CA GLU A 126 -11.74 18.20 -5.82
C GLU A 126 -11.46 16.98 -6.72
N ILE A 127 -12.52 16.38 -7.25
CA ILE A 127 -12.47 15.29 -8.23
C ILE A 127 -13.40 15.67 -9.39
N MET A 128 -12.84 15.79 -10.59
CA MET A 128 -13.57 16.11 -11.82
C MET A 128 -13.48 14.94 -12.80
N ASP A 129 -14.62 14.51 -13.36
CA ASP A 129 -14.62 13.67 -14.57
C ASP A 129 -14.28 14.56 -15.76
N VAL A 130 -13.14 14.30 -16.40
CA VAL A 130 -12.64 15.06 -17.56
C VAL A 130 -12.52 14.14 -18.78
N THR A 131 -13.29 13.05 -18.81
CA THR A 131 -13.19 12.02 -19.83
C THR A 131 -13.37 12.58 -21.24
N ASP A 132 -14.38 13.42 -21.45
CA ASP A 132 -14.68 14.00 -22.77
C ASP A 132 -13.55 14.92 -23.23
N TYR A 133 -13.07 15.81 -22.36
CA TYR A 133 -11.94 16.69 -22.65
C TYR A 133 -10.68 15.91 -23.05
N VAL A 134 -10.34 14.86 -22.28
CA VAL A 134 -9.17 14.03 -22.61
C VAL A 134 -9.34 13.32 -23.94
N ASN A 135 -10.54 12.80 -24.23
CA ASN A 135 -10.82 12.15 -25.51
C ASN A 135 -10.70 13.11 -26.70
N GLU A 136 -11.13 14.37 -26.55
CA GLU A 136 -10.93 15.42 -27.56
C GLU A 136 -9.45 15.72 -27.78
N GLN A 137 -8.66 15.91 -26.70
CA GLN A 137 -7.23 16.17 -26.81
C GLN A 137 -6.48 15.01 -27.49
N LEU A 138 -6.87 13.76 -27.20
CA LEU A 138 -6.30 12.57 -27.83
C LEU A 138 -6.54 12.49 -29.34
N GLN A 139 -7.59 13.15 -29.85
CA GLN A 139 -7.86 13.23 -31.30
C GLN A 139 -7.04 14.32 -31.99
N ILE A 140 -6.64 15.35 -31.25
CA ILE A 140 -5.89 16.51 -31.77
C ILE A 140 -4.40 16.25 -31.75
N ASP A 141 -3.88 15.73 -30.63
CA ASP A 141 -2.45 15.56 -30.44
C ASP A 141 -1.91 14.35 -31.21
N SER A 142 -0.70 14.50 -31.77
CA SER A 142 0.01 13.38 -32.40
C SER A 142 0.32 12.28 -31.37
N ASP A 143 -0.06 11.05 -31.68
CA ASP A 143 0.27 9.85 -30.90
C ASP A 143 1.02 8.83 -31.77
N PRO A 144 2.29 9.09 -32.14
CA PRO A 144 3.04 8.22 -33.03
C PRO A 144 3.21 6.78 -32.49
N ASN A 145 3.02 6.58 -31.19
CA ASN A 145 3.16 5.29 -30.53
C ASN A 145 1.81 4.67 -30.11
N GLY A 146 0.70 5.39 -30.23
CA GLY A 146 -0.62 4.94 -29.77
C GLY A 146 -0.71 4.72 -28.25
N THR A 147 0.00 5.52 -27.44
CA THR A 147 0.12 5.32 -25.97
C THR A 147 -0.28 6.53 -25.13
N ASN A 148 -0.66 7.66 -25.74
CA ASN A 148 -0.94 8.91 -25.03
C ASN A 148 -2.01 8.73 -23.95
N TYR A 149 -3.04 7.94 -24.24
CA TYR A 149 -4.20 7.69 -23.37
C TYR A 149 -3.87 7.02 -22.00
N LEU A 150 -2.64 6.52 -21.80
CA LEU A 150 -2.17 6.02 -20.50
C LEU A 150 -0.84 6.65 -20.05
N SER A 151 -0.25 7.52 -20.87
CA SER A 151 1.06 8.11 -20.60
C SER A 151 0.97 9.16 -19.48
N PRO A 152 1.66 8.99 -18.34
CA PRO A 152 1.62 9.99 -17.27
C PRO A 152 2.11 11.37 -17.73
N LYS A 153 3.11 11.39 -18.62
CA LYS A 153 3.64 12.64 -19.19
C LYS A 153 2.57 13.36 -20.03
N TYR A 154 1.87 12.61 -20.87
CA TYR A 154 0.81 13.18 -21.71
C TYR A 154 -0.36 13.68 -20.85
N LEU A 155 -0.82 12.86 -19.90
CA LEU A 155 -1.91 13.23 -18.99
C LEU A 155 -1.57 14.45 -18.11
N THR A 156 -0.30 14.62 -17.72
CA THR A 156 0.15 15.84 -17.03
C THR A 156 -0.01 17.07 -17.92
N MET A 157 0.44 17.00 -19.18
CA MET A 157 0.27 18.09 -20.14
C MET A 157 -1.21 18.42 -20.39
N VAL A 158 -2.07 17.41 -20.53
CA VAL A 158 -3.52 17.61 -20.71
C VAL A 158 -4.17 18.24 -19.47
N ALA A 159 -3.73 17.83 -18.27
CA ALA A 159 -4.18 18.48 -17.03
C ALA A 159 -3.83 19.97 -17.02
N ASP A 160 -2.59 20.33 -17.36
CA ASP A 160 -2.15 21.73 -17.39
C ASP A 160 -2.96 22.57 -18.38
N ARG A 161 -3.28 22.01 -19.57
CA ARG A 161 -4.17 22.66 -20.54
C ARG A 161 -5.57 22.86 -19.98
N PHE A 162 -6.17 21.82 -19.39
CA PHE A 162 -7.50 21.89 -18.80
C PHE A 162 -7.58 22.99 -17.73
N LEU A 163 -6.60 23.05 -16.82
CA LEU A 163 -6.56 24.10 -15.80
C LEU A 163 -6.47 25.50 -16.40
N SER A 164 -5.63 25.67 -17.42
CA SER A 164 -5.48 26.97 -18.10
C SER A 164 -6.78 27.41 -18.77
N GLU A 165 -7.50 26.50 -19.42
CA GLU A 165 -8.77 26.80 -20.10
C GLU A 165 -9.90 27.11 -19.10
N GLN A 166 -9.92 26.42 -17.95
CA GLN A 166 -10.88 26.66 -16.88
C GLN A 166 -10.51 27.86 -15.98
N GLY A 167 -9.36 28.50 -16.22
CA GLY A 167 -8.88 29.61 -15.39
C GLY A 167 -8.50 29.21 -13.97
N ILE A 168 -8.18 27.93 -13.72
CA ILE A 168 -7.86 27.40 -12.40
C ILE A 168 -6.38 27.66 -12.11
N THR A 169 -6.11 28.57 -11.16
CA THR A 169 -4.75 28.81 -10.67
C THR A 169 -4.45 27.97 -9.43
N LEU A 170 -3.35 27.22 -9.45
CA LEU A 170 -2.91 26.41 -8.31
C LEU A 170 -2.15 27.28 -7.29
N THR A 171 -2.50 27.14 -6.02
CA THR A 171 -1.77 27.74 -4.90
C THR A 171 -0.54 26.91 -4.52
N PRO A 172 0.42 27.46 -3.74
CA PRO A 172 1.54 26.68 -3.22
C PRO A 172 1.08 25.41 -2.50
N GLY A 173 1.69 24.26 -2.85
CA GLY A 173 1.34 22.96 -2.28
C GLY A 173 0.11 22.29 -2.92
N ARG A 174 -0.65 22.99 -3.77
CA ARG A 174 -1.75 22.43 -4.54
C ARG A 174 -1.25 21.86 -5.87
N LYS A 175 -1.73 20.68 -6.25
CA LYS A 175 -1.35 19.98 -7.48
C LYS A 175 -2.58 19.39 -8.16
N ALA A 176 -2.54 19.36 -9.48
CA ALA A 176 -3.48 18.57 -10.27
C ALA A 176 -2.85 17.23 -10.65
N GLU A 177 -3.63 16.15 -10.56
CA GLU A 177 -3.22 14.83 -11.00
C GLU A 177 -4.33 14.24 -11.86
N LEU A 178 -4.08 14.11 -13.17
CA LEU A 178 -4.97 13.43 -14.09
C LEU A 178 -4.63 11.94 -14.15
N LYS A 179 -5.63 11.08 -13.90
CA LYS A 179 -5.44 9.62 -13.96
C LYS A 179 -6.45 8.97 -14.87
N ALA A 180 -5.97 7.93 -15.57
CA ALA A 180 -6.78 7.01 -16.33
C ALA A 180 -7.38 5.92 -15.43
N PHE A 181 -8.63 5.56 -15.72
CA PHE A 181 -9.41 4.51 -15.05
C PHE A 181 -9.94 3.55 -16.10
N TYR A 182 -10.32 2.34 -15.67
CA TYR A 182 -10.86 1.31 -16.55
C TYR A 182 -9.97 1.03 -17.77
N GLY A 183 -8.65 0.93 -17.58
CA GLY A 183 -7.71 0.73 -18.69
C GLY A 183 -7.62 1.91 -19.67
N GLY A 184 -8.02 3.13 -19.27
CA GLY A 184 -8.05 4.31 -20.13
C GLY A 184 -9.39 4.54 -20.84
N ASN A 185 -10.48 4.00 -20.29
CA ASN A 185 -11.85 4.26 -20.77
C ASN A 185 -12.53 5.43 -20.01
N LYS A 186 -12.00 5.87 -18.86
CA LYS A 186 -12.39 7.11 -18.18
C LYS A 186 -11.17 7.86 -17.64
N TYR A 187 -11.33 9.17 -17.40
CA TYR A 187 -10.28 10.03 -16.85
C TYR A 187 -10.84 10.95 -15.77
N TYR A 188 -10.17 10.96 -14.62
CA TYR A 188 -10.52 11.87 -13.54
C TYR A 188 -9.33 12.74 -13.16
N LEU A 189 -9.58 14.05 -13.05
CA LEU A 189 -8.64 15.04 -12.58
C LEU A 189 -8.85 15.27 -11.08
N PHE A 190 -7.77 15.14 -10.31
CA PHE A 190 -7.79 15.37 -8.88
C PHE A 190 -7.04 16.65 -8.55
N LEU A 191 -7.68 17.60 -7.87
CA LEU A 191 -6.98 18.70 -7.22
C LEU A 191 -6.65 18.30 -5.79
N LYS A 192 -5.38 18.46 -5.40
CA LYS A 192 -4.86 17.94 -4.14
C LYS A 192 -3.99 18.96 -3.45
N THR A 193 -4.11 19.07 -2.13
CA THR A 193 -3.24 19.91 -1.30
C THR A 193 -2.37 19.02 -0.43
N THR A 194 -1.03 19.18 -0.48
CA THR A 194 -0.07 18.34 0.26
C THR A 194 0.68 19.13 1.32
N TYR A 195 0.56 18.70 2.57
CA TYR A 195 1.31 19.23 3.71
C TYR A 195 2.55 18.37 3.99
N SER A 196 3.67 19.02 4.36
CA SER A 196 4.98 18.38 4.56
C SER A 196 5.59 18.55 5.94
N ASP A 197 5.00 19.38 6.81
CA ASP A 197 5.34 19.41 8.24
C ASP A 197 4.35 18.52 8.98
N ILE A 198 4.69 17.24 9.07
CA ILE A 198 3.89 16.23 9.77
C ILE A 198 4.68 15.77 10.98
N ARG A 199 4.07 15.81 12.16
CA ARG A 199 4.74 15.49 13.43
C ARG A 199 4.10 14.27 14.09
N MET A 200 4.91 13.38 14.65
CA MET A 200 4.45 12.23 15.41
C MET A 200 3.96 12.70 16.78
N VAL A 201 2.73 12.30 17.12
CA VAL A 201 2.05 12.67 18.38
C VAL A 201 2.05 11.48 19.34
N GLY A 202 1.75 10.28 18.85
CA GLY A 202 1.70 9.11 19.69
C GLY A 202 1.70 7.80 18.91
N ALA A 203 2.29 6.76 19.49
CA ALA A 203 2.26 5.40 18.99
C ALA A 203 2.29 4.45 20.19
N PRO A 204 1.42 3.41 20.22
CA PRO A 204 1.56 2.35 21.19
C PRO A 204 2.87 1.58 20.94
N PRO A 205 3.40 0.85 21.96
CA PRO A 205 4.52 -0.06 21.75
C PRO A 205 4.17 -1.11 20.68
N SER A 206 5.19 -1.64 20.00
CA SER A 206 5.00 -2.68 18.98
C SER A 206 4.26 -3.92 19.50
N SER A 207 4.42 -4.28 20.77
CA SER A 207 3.69 -5.36 21.43
C SER A 207 2.18 -5.13 21.52
N ILE A 208 1.70 -3.92 21.21
CA ILE A 208 0.27 -3.59 21.02
C ILE A 208 0.02 -3.27 19.54
N GLY A 209 0.81 -2.37 18.95
CA GLY A 209 0.66 -1.85 17.59
C GLY A 209 0.86 -2.89 16.48
N LYS A 210 1.56 -3.98 16.78
CA LYS A 210 1.79 -5.12 15.89
C LYS A 210 1.78 -6.46 16.64
N PHE A 211 0.95 -6.59 17.69
CA PHE A 211 0.76 -7.83 18.43
C PHE A 211 0.45 -9.00 17.49
N GLY A 212 1.20 -10.10 17.65
CA GLY A 212 1.21 -11.29 16.81
C GLY A 212 1.99 -11.17 15.49
N ALA A 213 2.55 -9.99 15.19
CA ALA A 213 3.44 -9.68 14.06
C ALA A 213 3.23 -10.55 12.80
N ASP A 214 4.21 -11.35 12.41
CA ASP A 214 4.19 -12.14 11.17
C ASP A 214 3.18 -13.30 11.27
N THR A 215 3.03 -13.91 12.44
CA THR A 215 2.12 -15.04 12.70
C THR A 215 0.66 -14.65 12.50
N ASP A 216 0.25 -13.52 13.08
CA ASP A 216 -1.12 -13.02 12.98
C ASP A 216 -1.35 -12.16 11.72
N ASN A 217 -0.33 -11.67 11.02
CA ASN A 217 -0.52 -10.84 9.81
C ASN A 217 -1.42 -11.53 8.77
N TRP A 218 -2.35 -10.80 8.14
CA TRP A 218 -3.41 -11.35 7.27
C TRP A 218 -4.33 -12.41 7.91
N MET A 219 -4.32 -12.65 9.22
CA MET A 219 -5.19 -13.63 9.88
C MET A 219 -6.40 -12.97 10.57
N TRP A 220 -7.46 -13.74 10.77
CA TRP A 220 -8.53 -13.46 11.73
C TRP A 220 -8.78 -14.77 12.50
N PRO A 221 -9.05 -14.75 13.83
CA PRO A 221 -9.19 -13.61 14.75
C PRO A 221 -7.91 -12.79 15.01
N ARG A 222 -8.04 -11.46 15.16
CA ARG A 222 -6.93 -10.52 15.39
C ARG A 222 -7.09 -9.73 16.69
N HIS A 223 -5.99 -9.41 17.37
CA HIS A 223 -5.98 -8.70 18.67
C HIS A 223 -4.97 -7.55 18.69
N THR A 224 -4.79 -6.88 17.56
CA THR A 224 -3.74 -5.88 17.34
C THR A 224 -4.30 -4.47 17.48
N GLY A 225 -3.69 -3.64 18.34
CA GLY A 225 -4.00 -2.22 18.45
C GLY A 225 -3.26 -1.40 17.39
N ASP A 226 -3.48 -1.70 16.12
CA ASP A 226 -2.73 -1.14 14.99
C ASP A 226 -3.09 0.31 14.68
N PHE A 227 -2.60 1.24 15.51
CA PHE A 227 -2.80 2.67 15.32
C PHE A 227 -1.57 3.51 15.69
N SER A 228 -1.48 4.70 15.11
CA SER A 228 -0.56 5.76 15.50
C SER A 228 -1.18 7.13 15.18
N LEU A 229 -0.67 8.16 15.84
CA LEU A 229 -1.18 9.53 15.80
C LEU A 229 -0.10 10.48 15.28
N PHE A 230 -0.50 11.32 14.35
CA PHE A 230 0.32 12.39 13.78
C PHE A 230 -0.46 13.70 13.79
N ARG A 231 0.22 14.83 13.62
CA ARG A 231 -0.43 16.14 13.48
C ARG A 231 0.10 16.86 12.26
N ILE A 232 -0.82 17.51 11.54
CA ILE A 232 -0.50 18.35 10.40
C ILE A 232 -0.17 19.75 10.90
N TYR A 233 0.99 20.27 10.52
CA TYR A 233 1.40 21.64 10.76
C TYR A 233 1.41 22.43 9.45
N ALA A 234 1.12 23.72 9.57
CA ALA A 234 1.04 24.65 8.46
C ALA A 234 1.65 26.00 8.85
N ASP A 235 1.81 26.89 7.86
CA ASP A 235 2.15 28.28 8.16
C ASP A 235 1.00 28.99 8.90
N LYS A 236 1.23 30.25 9.30
CA LYS A 236 0.24 31.07 10.03
C LYS A 236 -1.06 31.34 9.25
N ASN A 237 -1.06 31.12 7.94
CA ASN A 237 -2.22 31.28 7.05
C ASN A 237 -2.90 29.93 6.75
N GLY A 238 -2.47 28.84 7.39
CA GLY A 238 -2.95 27.49 7.14
C GLY A 238 -2.49 26.91 5.79
N GLN A 239 -1.46 27.48 5.15
CA GLN A 239 -0.92 26.98 3.89
C GLN A 239 0.14 25.90 4.12
N PRO A 240 0.29 24.95 3.18
CA PRO A 240 1.36 23.98 3.23
C PRO A 240 2.74 24.61 3.33
N ALA A 241 3.51 24.20 4.34
CA ALA A 241 4.87 24.64 4.57
C ALA A 241 5.80 23.45 4.80
N THR A 242 7.09 23.65 4.52
CA THR A 242 8.14 22.79 5.05
C THR A 242 8.25 22.98 6.56
N TYR A 243 8.86 22.03 7.26
CA TYR A 243 9.08 22.14 8.70
C TYR A 243 9.70 23.49 9.11
N SER A 244 9.07 24.13 10.10
CA SER A 244 9.56 25.30 10.82
C SER A 244 9.08 25.21 12.27
N GLN A 245 9.89 25.71 13.20
CA GLN A 245 9.48 25.83 14.61
C GLN A 245 8.28 26.78 14.79
N ASP A 246 8.11 27.74 13.88
CA ASP A 246 7.02 28.73 13.90
C ASP A 246 5.71 28.22 13.27
N ASN A 247 5.72 27.05 12.63
CA ASN A 247 4.50 26.46 12.10
C ASN A 247 3.55 26.10 13.25
N ILE A 248 2.25 26.20 12.98
CA ILE A 248 1.18 25.92 13.95
C ILE A 248 0.36 24.70 13.52
N PRO A 249 -0.31 24.02 14.46
CA PRO A 249 -1.31 23.00 14.12
C PRO A 249 -2.32 23.51 13.09
N LEU A 250 -2.54 22.73 12.04
CA LEU A 250 -3.49 23.09 10.98
C LEU A 250 -4.92 23.12 11.56
N GLN A 251 -5.58 24.27 11.45
CA GLN A 251 -7.02 24.37 11.71
C GLN A 251 -7.78 23.79 10.50
N VAL A 252 -8.39 22.63 10.69
CA VAL A 252 -9.00 21.87 9.59
C VAL A 252 -10.43 22.33 9.31
N LYS A 253 -10.89 22.13 8.07
CA LYS A 253 -12.28 22.41 7.66
C LYS A 253 -13.28 21.39 8.21
N LYS A 254 -12.82 20.15 8.41
CA LYS A 254 -13.61 19.01 8.87
C LYS A 254 -12.70 18.05 9.65
N HIS A 255 -13.23 17.51 10.73
CA HIS A 255 -12.70 16.34 11.42
C HIS A 255 -13.85 15.37 11.71
N LEU A 256 -13.50 14.12 12.00
CA LEU A 256 -14.48 13.06 12.26
C LEU A 256 -15.00 13.10 13.70
N THR A 257 -16.30 12.91 13.85
CA THR A 257 -16.91 12.56 15.13
C THR A 257 -16.68 11.08 15.40
N ILE A 258 -16.27 10.74 16.63
CA ILE A 258 -16.00 9.38 17.07
C ILE A 258 -17.18 8.85 17.86
N SER A 259 -17.66 7.64 17.56
CA SER A 259 -18.77 7.03 18.29
C SER A 259 -18.29 5.99 19.31
N LEU A 260 -18.80 6.06 20.54
CA LEU A 260 -18.60 5.05 21.59
C LEU A 260 -19.74 4.04 21.70
N ALA A 261 -20.83 4.23 20.95
CA ALA A 261 -22.00 3.35 20.95
C ALA A 261 -21.68 1.90 20.55
N GLY A 262 -20.52 1.67 19.93
CA GLY A 262 -20.10 0.38 19.42
C GLY A 262 -20.87 -0.03 18.17
N TYR A 263 -20.90 -1.34 17.92
CA TYR A 263 -21.55 -1.93 16.75
C TYR A 263 -22.06 -3.33 17.10
N ARG A 264 -22.98 -3.83 16.27
CA ARG A 264 -23.59 -5.16 16.35
C ARG A 264 -23.47 -5.85 15.00
N GLU A 265 -23.64 -7.17 15.01
CA GLU A 265 -23.76 -7.94 13.78
C GLU A 265 -24.89 -7.38 12.91
N GLY A 266 -24.60 -7.18 11.62
CA GLY A 266 -25.52 -6.65 10.63
C GLY A 266 -25.55 -5.12 10.52
N ASP A 267 -24.93 -4.38 11.45
CA ASP A 267 -24.88 -2.91 11.36
C ASP A 267 -24.17 -2.47 10.08
N PHE A 268 -24.73 -1.47 9.41
CA PHE A 268 -24.16 -0.86 8.20
C PHE A 268 -22.84 -0.16 8.48
N THR A 269 -21.90 -0.32 7.56
CA THR A 269 -20.60 0.34 7.60
C THR A 269 -20.15 0.77 6.21
N PHE A 270 -19.37 1.85 6.14
CA PHE A 270 -18.62 2.20 4.94
C PHE A 270 -17.21 2.65 5.28
N VAL A 271 -16.31 2.50 4.32
CA VAL A 271 -14.88 2.81 4.45
C VAL A 271 -14.47 3.68 3.28
N MET A 272 -13.72 4.75 3.58
CA MET A 272 -13.10 5.59 2.56
C MET A 272 -11.58 5.54 2.67
N GLY A 273 -10.87 5.48 1.54
CA GLY A 273 -9.41 5.44 1.58
C GLY A 273 -8.75 5.42 0.22
N PHE A 274 -7.46 5.12 0.20
CA PHE A 274 -6.61 5.19 -1.00
C PHE A 274 -6.13 3.79 -1.43
N PRO A 275 -7.02 2.89 -1.87
CA PRO A 275 -6.64 1.55 -2.32
C PRO A 275 -5.55 1.64 -3.38
N GLY A 276 -4.47 0.93 -3.16
CA GLY A 276 -3.23 0.99 -3.93
C GLY A 276 -3.42 0.45 -5.35
N ARG A 277 -3.54 -0.88 -5.46
CA ARG A 277 -3.73 -1.59 -6.73
C ARG A 277 -4.52 -2.88 -6.55
N ASN A 278 -5.35 -3.18 -7.53
CA ASN A 278 -5.95 -4.49 -7.77
C ASN A 278 -6.03 -4.72 -9.30
N TRP A 279 -6.52 -5.88 -9.72
CA TRP A 279 -6.50 -6.35 -11.10
C TRP A 279 -7.76 -7.19 -11.42
N ARG A 280 -8.94 -6.60 -11.23
CA ARG A 280 -10.24 -7.29 -11.35
C ARG A 280 -10.55 -7.71 -12.78
N TYR A 281 -10.01 -6.98 -13.76
CA TYR A 281 -10.26 -7.19 -15.18
C TYR A 281 -9.27 -8.13 -15.88
N MET A 282 -8.30 -8.70 -15.16
CA MET A 282 -7.37 -9.69 -15.71
C MET A 282 -8.08 -10.93 -16.27
N ILE A 283 -7.57 -11.43 -17.40
CA ILE A 283 -7.90 -12.77 -17.90
C ILE A 283 -7.15 -13.86 -17.13
N SER A 284 -7.58 -15.10 -17.27
CA SER A 284 -7.03 -16.30 -16.62
C SER A 284 -5.54 -16.44 -16.84
N ASP A 285 -5.06 -16.15 -18.05
CA ASP A 285 -3.66 -16.28 -18.43
C ASP A 285 -2.78 -15.25 -17.68
N GLU A 286 -3.29 -14.03 -17.47
CA GLU A 286 -2.60 -13.00 -16.69
C GLU A 286 -2.56 -13.35 -15.20
N VAL A 287 -3.64 -13.93 -14.67
CA VAL A 287 -3.68 -14.42 -13.28
C VAL A 287 -2.66 -15.54 -13.10
N GLU A 288 -2.61 -16.50 -14.03
CA GLU A 288 -1.63 -17.59 -14.01
C GLU A 288 -0.18 -17.07 -14.11
N GLU A 289 0.09 -16.14 -15.02
CA GLU A 289 1.40 -15.49 -15.15
C GLU A 289 1.83 -14.86 -13.82
N ARG A 290 0.95 -14.11 -13.17
CA ARG A 290 1.24 -13.50 -11.86
C ARG A 290 1.57 -14.54 -10.80
N MET A 291 0.76 -15.62 -10.71
CA MET A 291 0.98 -16.71 -9.75
C MET A 291 2.36 -17.32 -9.92
N GLN A 292 2.77 -17.56 -11.17
CA GLN A 292 3.97 -18.31 -11.53
C GLN A 292 5.24 -17.43 -11.69
N THR A 293 5.10 -16.11 -11.67
CA THR A 293 6.22 -15.16 -11.76
C THR A 293 6.34 -14.31 -10.50
N THR A 294 5.52 -13.27 -10.37
CA THR A 294 5.59 -12.26 -9.30
C THR A 294 5.37 -12.88 -7.92
N ASN A 295 4.28 -13.64 -7.74
CA ASN A 295 3.98 -14.23 -6.44
C ASN A 295 4.98 -15.34 -6.09
N PHE A 296 5.39 -16.13 -7.08
CA PHE A 296 6.44 -17.15 -6.92
C PHE A 296 7.76 -16.54 -6.41
N MET A 297 8.25 -15.49 -7.07
CA MET A 297 9.51 -14.83 -6.66
C MET A 297 9.38 -14.17 -5.29
N ARG A 298 8.28 -13.47 -5.02
CA ARG A 298 8.04 -12.87 -3.70
C ARG A 298 8.02 -13.89 -2.59
N HIS A 299 7.35 -15.03 -2.78
CA HIS A 299 7.34 -16.10 -1.79
C HIS A 299 8.76 -16.61 -1.56
N HIS A 300 9.42 -17.11 -2.59
CA HIS A 300 10.65 -17.87 -2.38
C HIS A 300 11.90 -17.03 -2.10
N VAL A 301 12.02 -15.85 -2.72
CA VAL A 301 13.18 -14.98 -2.50
C VAL A 301 13.09 -14.27 -1.16
N ARG A 302 11.90 -13.76 -0.78
CA ARG A 302 11.74 -13.07 0.50
C ARG A 302 11.81 -14.02 1.67
N ASP A 303 11.39 -15.28 1.55
CA ASP A 303 11.58 -16.29 2.60
C ASP A 303 13.06 -16.39 3.02
N VAL A 304 13.95 -16.51 2.04
CA VAL A 304 15.40 -16.56 2.30
C VAL A 304 15.90 -15.25 2.91
N ARG A 305 15.48 -14.10 2.38
CA ARG A 305 15.91 -12.78 2.87
C ARG A 305 15.51 -12.56 4.32
N GLN A 306 14.25 -12.84 4.64
CA GLN A 306 13.70 -12.60 5.97
C GLN A 306 14.36 -13.48 7.02
N LYS A 307 14.57 -14.77 6.73
CA LYS A 307 15.30 -15.68 7.64
C LYS A 307 16.71 -15.16 7.94
N ALA A 308 17.45 -14.77 6.90
CA ALA A 308 18.80 -14.23 7.07
C ALA A 308 18.81 -12.92 7.86
N LEU A 309 17.84 -12.03 7.63
CA LEU A 309 17.76 -10.73 8.29
C LEU A 309 17.30 -10.84 9.75
N MET A 310 16.29 -11.66 10.02
CA MET A 310 15.75 -11.90 11.37
C MET A 310 16.83 -12.50 12.28
N GLU A 311 17.65 -13.42 11.79
CA GLU A 311 18.78 -13.98 12.56
C GLU A 311 19.74 -12.90 13.06
N GLN A 312 19.93 -11.82 12.30
CA GLN A 312 20.78 -10.69 12.72
C GLN A 312 20.03 -9.71 13.61
N MET A 313 18.77 -9.43 13.31
CA MET A 313 17.93 -8.53 14.13
C MET A 313 17.74 -9.06 15.56
N LEU A 314 17.68 -10.38 15.76
CA LEU A 314 17.58 -10.98 17.09
C LEU A 314 18.87 -10.89 17.92
N LYS A 315 20.02 -10.56 17.31
CA LYS A 315 21.33 -10.51 17.99
C LYS A 315 21.70 -9.10 18.47
N ASP A 316 21.12 -8.06 17.89
CA ASP A 316 21.53 -6.67 18.10
C ASP A 316 20.34 -5.71 17.90
N ASP A 317 20.03 -4.93 18.93
CA ASP A 317 18.94 -3.96 18.91
C ASP A 317 19.13 -2.84 17.89
N ALA A 318 20.37 -2.38 17.66
CA ALA A 318 20.62 -1.36 16.65
C ALA A 318 20.34 -1.90 15.24
N VAL A 319 20.61 -3.19 14.99
CA VAL A 319 20.25 -3.89 13.76
C VAL A 319 18.73 -4.04 13.67
N ARG A 320 18.07 -4.52 14.74
CA ARG A 320 16.61 -4.63 14.81
C ARG A 320 15.93 -3.32 14.47
N ILE A 321 16.32 -2.22 15.11
CA ILE A 321 15.76 -0.89 14.90
C ILE A 321 15.98 -0.44 13.45
N HIS A 322 17.19 -0.58 12.91
CA HIS A 322 17.47 -0.13 11.54
C HIS A 322 16.68 -0.89 10.48
N TYR A 323 16.53 -2.21 10.64
CA TYR A 323 15.88 -3.06 9.64
C TYR A 323 14.38 -3.29 9.90
N ALA A 324 13.84 -2.88 11.05
CA ALA A 324 12.46 -3.10 11.45
C ALA A 324 11.44 -2.81 10.34
N SER A 325 11.46 -1.59 9.78
CA SER A 325 10.50 -1.18 8.74
C SER A 325 10.69 -1.95 7.42
N LYS A 326 11.95 -2.18 7.02
CA LYS A 326 12.30 -2.91 5.80
C LYS A 326 11.93 -4.40 5.89
N TYR A 327 12.06 -4.99 7.07
CA TYR A 327 11.66 -6.36 7.36
C TYR A 327 10.14 -6.48 7.28
N ALA A 328 9.40 -5.65 8.04
CA ALA A 328 7.93 -5.68 8.09
C ALA A 328 7.29 -5.51 6.71
N SER A 329 7.77 -4.55 5.91
CA SER A 329 7.30 -4.36 4.52
C SER A 329 7.55 -5.58 3.64
N SER A 330 8.69 -6.26 3.83
CA SER A 330 9.05 -7.46 3.08
C SER A 330 8.15 -8.64 3.47
N ALA A 331 7.98 -8.88 4.77
CA ALA A 331 7.16 -9.92 5.36
C ALA A 331 5.69 -9.82 4.99
N ASN A 332 5.17 -8.59 4.97
CA ASN A 332 3.79 -8.32 4.60
C ASN A 332 3.43 -8.88 3.21
N TYR A 333 4.23 -8.52 2.20
CA TYR A 333 4.00 -8.96 0.83
C TYR A 333 4.45 -10.40 0.56
N TRP A 334 5.35 -10.96 1.40
CA TRP A 334 5.69 -12.38 1.37
C TRP A 334 4.48 -13.23 1.74
N LYS A 335 3.84 -12.96 2.89
CA LYS A 335 2.66 -13.69 3.34
C LYS A 335 1.46 -13.46 2.43
N ASN A 336 1.29 -12.23 1.91
CA ASN A 336 0.28 -11.91 0.89
C ASN A 336 0.42 -12.79 -0.37
N ALA A 337 1.64 -12.96 -0.89
CA ALA A 337 1.87 -13.75 -2.10
C ALA A 337 1.54 -15.24 -1.90
N ILE A 338 1.82 -15.78 -0.71
CA ILE A 338 1.48 -17.16 -0.33
C ILE A 338 -0.04 -17.32 -0.29
N GLY A 339 -0.72 -16.55 0.56
CA GLY A 339 -2.16 -16.71 0.74
C GLY A 339 -2.99 -16.32 -0.49
N MET A 340 -2.51 -15.37 -1.31
CA MET A 340 -3.12 -15.10 -2.61
C MET A 340 -3.07 -16.32 -3.53
N ASN A 341 -1.90 -16.96 -3.70
CA ASN A 341 -1.78 -18.14 -4.57
C ASN A 341 -2.62 -19.32 -4.04
N GLU A 342 -2.57 -19.60 -2.73
CA GLU A 342 -3.38 -20.65 -2.11
C GLU A 342 -4.87 -20.40 -2.29
N GLY A 343 -5.32 -19.16 -2.06
CA GLY A 343 -6.70 -18.76 -2.24
C GLY A 343 -7.16 -18.87 -3.70
N LEU A 344 -6.33 -18.46 -4.67
CA LEU A 344 -6.65 -18.53 -6.10
C LEU A 344 -6.90 -19.99 -6.54
N VAL A 345 -6.11 -20.94 -6.03
CA VAL A 345 -6.27 -22.38 -6.26
C VAL A 345 -7.54 -22.89 -5.57
N ARG A 346 -7.65 -22.68 -4.26
CA ARG A 346 -8.78 -23.16 -3.44
C ARG A 346 -10.14 -22.71 -3.98
N LEU A 347 -10.22 -21.45 -4.43
CA LEU A 347 -11.45 -20.82 -4.91
C LEU A 347 -11.69 -20.99 -6.41
N LYS A 348 -10.87 -21.80 -7.11
CA LYS A 348 -10.94 -22.04 -8.56
C LYS A 348 -11.10 -20.74 -9.37
N VAL A 349 -10.28 -19.73 -9.04
CA VAL A 349 -10.42 -18.39 -9.63
C VAL A 349 -10.13 -18.42 -11.13
N LEU A 350 -9.17 -19.23 -11.58
CA LEU A 350 -8.88 -19.40 -13.01
C LEU A 350 -10.11 -19.90 -13.79
N ASP A 351 -10.88 -20.83 -13.22
CA ASP A 351 -12.10 -21.34 -13.87
C ASP A 351 -13.18 -20.26 -13.93
N THR A 352 -13.34 -19.50 -12.84
CA THR A 352 -14.27 -18.35 -12.81
C THR A 352 -13.90 -17.32 -13.89
N LYS A 353 -12.61 -16.99 -14.04
CA LYS A 353 -12.13 -16.06 -15.08
C LYS A 353 -12.38 -16.59 -16.49
N ARG A 354 -12.13 -17.88 -16.74
CA ARG A 354 -12.44 -18.52 -18.03
C ARG A 354 -13.92 -18.46 -18.38
N THR A 355 -14.81 -18.66 -17.41
CA THR A 355 -16.26 -18.50 -17.62
C THR A 355 -16.63 -17.06 -17.98
N GLN A 356 -16.11 -16.07 -17.25
CA GLN A 356 -16.33 -14.65 -17.55
C GLN A 356 -15.80 -14.26 -18.94
N GLN A 357 -14.63 -14.79 -19.30
CA GLN A 357 -14.07 -14.61 -20.64
C GLN A 357 -15.00 -15.14 -21.72
N GLU A 358 -15.47 -16.39 -21.57
CA GLU A 358 -16.36 -17.00 -22.56
C GLU A 358 -17.69 -16.22 -22.70
N GLN A 359 -18.22 -15.68 -21.59
CA GLN A 359 -19.40 -14.82 -21.63
C GLN A 359 -19.18 -13.59 -22.52
N LEU A 360 -18.05 -12.88 -22.35
CA LEU A 360 -17.73 -11.72 -23.18
C LEU A 360 -17.48 -12.11 -24.65
N LEU A 361 -16.80 -13.23 -24.90
CA LEU A 361 -16.56 -13.71 -26.26
C LEU A 361 -17.88 -14.12 -26.95
N ALA A 362 -18.78 -14.79 -26.23
CA ALA A 362 -20.12 -15.13 -26.72
C ALA A 362 -20.95 -13.88 -27.05
N ARG A 363 -20.89 -12.86 -26.20
CA ARG A 363 -21.50 -11.55 -26.47
C ARG A 363 -20.93 -10.93 -27.75
N GLY A 364 -19.61 -10.92 -27.92
CA GLY A 364 -18.97 -10.45 -29.15
C GLY A 364 -19.49 -11.17 -30.41
N ARG A 365 -19.59 -12.51 -30.36
CA ARG A 365 -20.16 -13.30 -31.47
C ARG A 365 -21.62 -12.96 -31.75
N ALA A 366 -22.45 -12.79 -30.72
CA ALA A 366 -23.86 -12.43 -30.88
C ALA A 366 -24.06 -11.04 -31.48
N LEU A 367 -23.17 -10.09 -31.17
CA LEU A 367 -23.18 -8.72 -31.70
C LEU A 367 -22.41 -8.57 -33.02
N ASN A 368 -21.84 -9.66 -33.55
CA ASN A 368 -20.91 -9.64 -34.68
C ASN A 368 -19.72 -8.67 -34.48
N ASP A 369 -19.27 -8.51 -33.23
CA ASP A 369 -18.11 -7.72 -32.86
C ASP A 369 -16.89 -8.62 -32.59
N SER A 370 -15.92 -8.57 -33.50
CA SER A 370 -14.67 -9.32 -33.39
C SER A 370 -13.62 -8.66 -32.47
N SER A 371 -13.87 -7.44 -31.98
CA SER A 371 -12.91 -6.67 -31.19
C SER A 371 -12.49 -7.38 -29.90
N TYR A 372 -13.45 -7.96 -29.17
CA TYR A 372 -13.18 -8.68 -27.92
C TYR A 372 -12.38 -9.97 -28.15
N GLN A 373 -12.68 -10.72 -29.22
CA GLN A 373 -11.91 -11.91 -29.60
C GLN A 373 -10.45 -11.55 -29.92
N LYS A 374 -10.24 -10.51 -30.72
CA LYS A 374 -8.89 -10.02 -31.07
C LYS A 374 -8.12 -9.56 -29.83
N ALA A 375 -8.78 -8.80 -28.95
CA ALA A 375 -8.19 -8.34 -27.70
C ALA A 375 -7.77 -9.52 -26.81
N PHE A 376 -8.66 -10.51 -26.62
CA PHE A 376 -8.39 -11.71 -25.83
C PHE A 376 -7.20 -12.51 -26.37
N GLU A 377 -7.18 -12.80 -27.67
CA GLU A 377 -6.09 -13.54 -28.31
C GLU A 377 -4.76 -12.80 -28.22
N GLN A 378 -4.79 -11.48 -28.39
CA GLN A 378 -3.62 -10.63 -28.27
C GLN A 378 -3.08 -10.64 -26.85
N ILE A 379 -3.89 -10.42 -25.82
CA ILE A 379 -3.47 -10.47 -24.41
C ILE A 379 -2.85 -11.83 -24.09
N ARG A 380 -3.52 -12.93 -24.46
CA ARG A 380 -3.02 -14.29 -24.24
C ARG A 380 -1.67 -14.54 -24.92
N SER A 381 -1.51 -14.12 -26.16
CA SER A 381 -0.26 -14.24 -26.91
C SER A 381 0.88 -13.47 -26.25
N ILE A 382 0.60 -12.24 -25.80
CA ILE A 382 1.56 -11.36 -25.12
C ILE A 382 2.04 -11.99 -23.82
N VAL A 383 1.10 -12.44 -22.97
CA VAL A 383 1.39 -13.12 -21.71
C VAL A 383 2.28 -14.34 -21.93
N LYS A 384 1.93 -15.18 -22.91
CA LYS A 384 2.72 -16.36 -23.26
C LYS A 384 4.16 -15.99 -23.68
N HIS A 385 4.32 -14.94 -24.48
CA HIS A 385 5.63 -14.53 -24.99
C HIS A 385 6.51 -13.90 -23.92
N ARG A 386 5.96 -13.00 -23.08
CA ARG A 386 6.74 -12.21 -22.11
C ARG A 386 7.12 -12.97 -20.84
N ARG A 387 6.43 -14.08 -20.54
CA ARG A 387 6.51 -14.79 -19.26
C ARG A 387 7.94 -15.08 -18.79
N ASN A 388 8.83 -15.58 -19.65
CA ASN A 388 10.21 -15.91 -19.25
C ASN A 388 11.02 -14.66 -18.89
N ALA A 389 10.89 -13.60 -19.69
CA ALA A 389 11.54 -12.32 -19.40
C ALA A 389 10.97 -11.68 -18.12
N LEU A 390 9.66 -11.79 -17.89
CA LEU A 390 9.03 -11.33 -16.64
C LEU A 390 9.52 -12.13 -15.43
N TYR A 391 9.63 -13.47 -15.54
CA TYR A 391 10.18 -14.32 -14.48
C TYR A 391 11.60 -13.88 -14.08
N HIS A 392 12.48 -13.69 -15.08
CA HIS A 392 13.84 -13.23 -14.86
C HIS A 392 13.89 -11.80 -14.30
N GLN A 393 13.03 -10.90 -14.79
CA GLN A 393 12.88 -9.55 -14.25
C GLN A 393 12.49 -9.57 -12.78
N GLN A 394 11.52 -10.41 -12.39
CA GLN A 394 11.09 -10.55 -11.00
C GLN A 394 12.21 -11.14 -10.12
N ALA A 395 13.01 -12.08 -10.63
CA ALA A 395 14.19 -12.58 -9.91
C ALA A 395 15.23 -11.47 -9.65
N ILE A 396 15.52 -10.64 -10.65
CA ILE A 396 16.42 -9.48 -10.47
C ILE A 396 15.82 -8.49 -9.46
N GLN A 397 14.53 -8.16 -9.61
CA GLN A 397 13.85 -7.18 -8.78
C GLN A 397 13.78 -7.60 -7.30
N GLU A 398 13.41 -8.85 -7.03
CA GLU A 398 13.26 -9.35 -5.66
C GLU A 398 14.63 -9.66 -5.03
N ALA A 399 15.53 -10.35 -5.74
CA ALA A 399 16.80 -10.79 -5.16
C ALA A 399 17.88 -9.70 -5.15
N LEU A 400 18.01 -8.91 -6.23
CA LEU A 400 19.17 -8.05 -6.45
C LEU A 400 18.90 -6.56 -6.26
N ILE A 401 17.63 -6.13 -6.31
CA ILE A 401 17.24 -4.72 -6.14
C ILE A 401 16.58 -4.49 -4.79
N THR A 402 15.55 -5.27 -4.48
CA THR A 402 14.83 -5.19 -3.20
C THR A 402 15.62 -5.90 -2.10
N GLY A 403 16.30 -7.01 -2.45
CA GLY A 403 17.07 -7.81 -1.50
C GLY A 403 18.40 -7.21 -1.04
N LEU A 404 19.01 -6.31 -1.81
CA LEU A 404 20.36 -5.79 -1.59
C LEU A 404 20.37 -4.28 -1.33
N ASP A 405 20.33 -3.85 -0.07
CA ASP A 405 20.37 -2.42 0.24
C ASP A 405 21.72 -1.80 -0.11
N PHE A 406 22.83 -2.52 0.08
CA PHE A 406 24.16 -2.07 -0.33
C PHE A 406 24.28 -1.82 -1.85
N MET A 407 23.38 -2.32 -2.68
CA MET A 407 23.37 -2.04 -4.13
C MET A 407 22.67 -0.73 -4.51
N LYS A 408 22.27 0.07 -3.51
CA LYS A 408 21.82 1.46 -3.66
C LYS A 408 22.99 2.45 -3.69
N ILE A 409 24.17 2.02 -4.14
CA ILE A 409 25.35 2.88 -4.32
C ILE A 409 25.03 4.11 -5.19
N PRO A 410 25.66 5.26 -4.91
CA PRO A 410 25.54 6.45 -5.76
C PRO A 410 25.99 6.21 -7.20
N SER A 411 25.37 6.93 -8.14
CA SER A 411 25.81 6.92 -9.54
C SER A 411 27.17 7.60 -9.69
N THR A 412 28.09 6.97 -10.42
CA THR A 412 29.42 7.52 -10.75
C THR A 412 29.44 8.21 -12.12
N THR A 413 28.32 8.25 -12.87
CA THR A 413 28.27 8.75 -14.26
C THR A 413 28.80 10.17 -14.40
N ALA A 414 28.35 11.11 -13.55
CA ALA A 414 28.80 12.50 -13.62
C ALA A 414 30.32 12.64 -13.40
N LEU A 415 30.88 11.87 -12.45
CA LEU A 415 32.32 11.85 -12.20
C LEU A 415 33.09 11.23 -13.37
N VAL A 416 32.58 10.16 -13.97
CA VAL A 416 33.17 9.54 -15.17
C VAL A 416 33.20 10.53 -16.33
N THR A 417 32.09 11.22 -16.61
CA THR A 417 32.01 12.24 -17.66
C THR A 417 33.00 13.39 -17.42
N ALA A 418 33.11 13.86 -16.17
CA ALA A 418 34.06 14.91 -15.81
C ALA A 418 35.54 14.45 -15.94
N LEU A 419 35.85 13.22 -15.56
CA LEU A 419 37.19 12.64 -15.72
C LEU A 419 37.57 12.49 -17.19
N GLN A 420 36.62 12.13 -18.06
CA GLN A 420 36.82 12.07 -19.51
C GLN A 420 37.10 13.45 -20.11
N SER A 421 36.42 14.50 -19.61
CA SER A 421 36.65 15.87 -20.09
C SER A 421 37.97 16.49 -19.61
N LYS A 422 38.64 15.87 -18.62
CA LYS A 422 39.90 16.34 -17.99
C LYS A 422 39.80 17.75 -17.37
N ASP A 423 38.58 18.23 -17.15
CA ASP A 423 38.31 19.56 -16.60
C ASP A 423 38.36 19.49 -15.07
N LYS A 424 39.36 20.15 -14.47
CA LYS A 424 39.59 20.11 -13.02
C LYS A 424 38.40 20.66 -12.21
N ALA A 425 37.71 21.68 -12.71
CA ALA A 425 36.58 22.28 -12.02
C ALA A 425 35.37 21.33 -12.04
N LYS A 426 35.07 20.73 -13.21
CA LYS A 426 34.00 19.73 -13.33
C LYS A 426 34.29 18.47 -12.52
N ILE A 427 35.54 18.01 -12.49
CA ILE A 427 35.95 16.85 -11.69
C ILE A 427 35.73 17.13 -10.21
N LYS A 428 36.13 18.32 -9.73
CA LYS A 428 35.91 18.72 -8.34
C LYS A 428 34.42 18.77 -8.00
N ALA A 429 33.60 19.46 -8.81
CA ALA A 429 32.16 19.56 -8.57
C ALA A 429 31.45 18.20 -8.56
N ALA A 430 31.82 17.30 -9.48
CA ALA A 430 31.29 15.94 -9.52
C ALA A 430 31.77 15.10 -8.34
N ALA A 431 33.01 15.26 -7.89
CA ALA A 431 33.54 14.58 -6.70
C ALA A 431 32.85 15.05 -5.42
N ASP A 432 32.65 16.36 -5.26
CA ASP A 432 31.94 16.94 -4.11
C ASP A 432 30.48 16.45 -4.07
N SER A 433 29.81 16.41 -5.22
CA SER A 433 28.45 15.86 -5.33
C SER A 433 28.40 14.37 -5.00
N LEU A 434 29.41 13.60 -5.44
CA LEU A 434 29.51 12.17 -5.14
C LEU A 434 29.79 11.92 -3.65
N GLN A 435 30.58 12.77 -3.00
CA GLN A 435 30.84 12.71 -1.55
C GLN A 435 29.54 12.83 -0.77
N ILE A 436 28.70 13.85 -1.06
CA ILE A 436 27.39 14.03 -0.42
C ILE A 436 26.51 12.79 -0.61
N ALA A 437 26.47 12.24 -1.83
CA ALA A 437 25.69 11.05 -2.12
C ALA A 437 26.23 9.80 -1.40
N ALA A 438 27.56 9.66 -1.29
CA ALA A 438 28.20 8.56 -0.59
C ALA A 438 27.95 8.62 0.92
N ASP A 439 27.99 9.81 1.53
CA ASP A 439 27.68 9.99 2.95
C ASP A 439 26.23 9.57 3.26
N LYS A 440 25.27 9.94 2.39
CA LYS A 440 23.89 9.47 2.48
C LYS A 440 23.78 7.95 2.31
N TYR A 441 24.53 7.37 1.38
CA TYR A 441 24.56 5.93 1.17
C TYR A 441 25.08 5.20 2.41
N PHE A 442 26.25 5.56 2.95
CA PHE A 442 26.81 4.90 4.13
C PHE A 442 25.94 5.07 5.37
N ALA A 443 25.24 6.19 5.53
CA ALA A 443 24.23 6.35 6.58
C ALA A 443 23.02 5.41 6.41
N SER A 444 22.72 4.99 5.18
CA SER A 444 21.61 4.07 4.87
C SER A 444 21.96 2.58 5.01
N VAL A 445 23.26 2.26 5.09
CA VAL A 445 23.78 0.89 5.30
C VAL A 445 24.80 0.83 6.44
N PRO A 446 24.41 1.19 7.68
CA PRO A 446 25.32 1.27 8.81
C PRO A 446 25.86 -0.11 9.27
N PHE A 447 25.24 -1.21 8.85
CA PHE A 447 25.63 -2.59 9.21
C PHE A 447 26.15 -3.38 7.99
N PRO A 448 27.36 -3.08 7.49
CA PRO A 448 27.89 -3.71 6.27
C PRO A 448 28.04 -5.23 6.39
N GLU A 449 28.24 -5.76 7.59
CA GLU A 449 28.31 -7.20 7.82
C GLU A 449 26.96 -7.90 7.60
N VAL A 450 25.86 -7.27 8.05
CA VAL A 450 24.50 -7.76 7.79
C VAL A 450 24.21 -7.73 6.29
N GLU A 451 24.57 -6.63 5.62
CA GLU A 451 24.45 -6.51 4.15
C GLU A 451 25.27 -7.57 3.41
N ARG A 452 26.47 -7.91 3.89
CA ARG A 452 27.32 -8.96 3.33
C ARG A 452 26.67 -10.34 3.47
N ILE A 453 26.17 -10.69 4.65
CA ILE A 453 25.49 -11.97 4.91
C ILE A 453 24.25 -12.11 4.03
N VAL A 454 23.38 -11.10 4.03
CA VAL A 454 22.17 -11.09 3.20
C VAL A 454 22.54 -11.12 1.71
N GLY A 455 23.58 -10.37 1.31
CA GLY A 455 24.09 -10.31 -0.05
C GLY A 455 24.48 -11.67 -0.62
N LYS A 456 25.20 -12.48 0.16
CA LYS A 456 25.55 -13.85 -0.20
C LYS A 456 24.31 -14.71 -0.45
N ARG A 457 23.37 -14.71 0.50
CA ARG A 457 22.12 -15.48 0.39
C ARG A 457 21.29 -15.07 -0.82
N MET A 458 21.18 -13.77 -1.09
CA MET A 458 20.41 -13.26 -2.23
C MET A 458 21.04 -13.57 -3.57
N LEU A 459 22.37 -13.46 -3.70
CA LEU A 459 23.05 -13.81 -4.94
C LEU A 459 22.98 -15.32 -5.23
N GLN A 460 23.14 -16.16 -4.21
CA GLN A 460 22.92 -17.61 -4.29
C GLN A 460 21.47 -17.94 -4.68
N THR A 461 20.50 -17.23 -4.11
CA THR A 461 19.07 -17.41 -4.43
C THR A 461 18.79 -17.05 -5.89
N TYR A 462 19.38 -15.97 -6.39
CA TYR A 462 19.29 -15.61 -7.80
C TYR A 462 19.86 -16.71 -8.71
N MET A 463 21.03 -17.28 -8.37
CA MET A 463 21.65 -18.38 -9.12
C MET A 463 20.77 -19.63 -9.15
N LYS A 464 20.08 -19.92 -8.05
CA LYS A 464 19.16 -21.07 -7.95
C LYS A 464 17.98 -20.96 -8.91
N TYR A 465 17.43 -19.77 -9.11
CA TYR A 465 16.24 -19.58 -9.94
C TYR A 465 16.55 -19.22 -11.39
N ILE A 466 17.74 -18.71 -11.69
CA ILE A 466 18.14 -18.31 -13.04
C ILE A 466 19.25 -19.24 -13.57
N PRO A 467 18.98 -19.99 -14.66
CA PRO A 467 19.97 -20.83 -15.32
C PRO A 467 21.21 -20.05 -15.75
N ASP A 468 22.37 -20.71 -15.73
CA ASP A 468 23.68 -20.12 -16.01
C ASP A 468 23.70 -19.25 -17.27
N GLU A 469 23.09 -19.71 -18.36
CA GLU A 469 23.05 -19.05 -19.65
C GLU A 469 22.17 -17.78 -19.69
N GLN A 470 21.29 -17.60 -18.70
CA GLN A 470 20.39 -16.45 -18.59
C GLN A 470 20.86 -15.45 -17.52
N ARG A 471 21.91 -15.76 -16.77
CA ARG A 471 22.37 -14.89 -15.68
C ARG A 471 22.91 -13.56 -16.21
N ILE A 472 22.71 -12.51 -15.42
CA ILE A 472 23.22 -11.16 -15.72
C ILE A 472 24.76 -11.15 -15.86
N GLY A 473 25.29 -10.15 -16.58
CA GLY A 473 26.69 -10.09 -16.99
C GLY A 473 27.76 -10.24 -15.90
N ILE A 474 27.46 -9.92 -14.63
CA ILE A 474 28.40 -10.06 -13.50
C ILE A 474 28.89 -11.50 -13.31
N PHE A 475 28.11 -12.50 -13.72
CA PHE A 475 28.50 -13.91 -13.58
C PHE A 475 29.72 -14.27 -14.43
N LYS A 476 29.94 -13.59 -15.57
CA LYS A 476 31.18 -13.73 -16.35
C LYS A 476 32.42 -13.32 -15.53
N VAL A 477 32.27 -12.32 -14.65
CA VAL A 477 33.34 -11.88 -13.74
C VAL A 477 33.51 -12.87 -12.60
N ILE A 478 32.40 -13.34 -12.01
CA ILE A 478 32.39 -14.33 -10.93
C ILE A 478 33.08 -15.62 -11.39
N ASP A 479 32.73 -16.15 -12.55
CA ASP A 479 33.32 -17.37 -13.09
C ASP A 479 34.82 -17.21 -13.37
N LYS A 480 35.21 -16.10 -14.01
CA LYS A 480 36.60 -15.88 -14.43
C LYS A 480 37.54 -15.49 -13.28
N ARG A 481 37.07 -14.65 -12.35
CA ARG A 481 37.93 -14.02 -11.32
C ARG A 481 37.76 -14.67 -9.94
N PHE A 482 36.60 -15.27 -9.69
CA PHE A 482 36.25 -15.92 -8.43
C PHE A 482 36.01 -17.42 -8.59
N LYS A 483 36.25 -17.99 -9.79
CA LYS A 483 36.08 -19.43 -10.07
C LYS A 483 34.67 -19.95 -9.80
N GLY A 484 33.66 -19.10 -10.03
CA GLY A 484 32.26 -19.41 -9.76
C GLY A 484 31.81 -19.18 -8.31
N ASP A 485 32.72 -18.77 -7.42
CA ASP A 485 32.42 -18.52 -6.01
C ASP A 485 31.74 -17.15 -5.84
N SER A 486 30.42 -17.17 -5.69
CA SER A 486 29.60 -15.97 -5.47
C SER A 486 29.79 -15.36 -4.08
N ASP A 487 30.18 -16.16 -3.07
CA ASP A 487 30.45 -15.66 -1.73
C ASP A 487 31.75 -14.87 -1.70
N ALA A 488 32.79 -15.40 -2.35
CA ALA A 488 34.06 -14.70 -2.51
C ALA A 488 33.90 -13.38 -3.28
N PHE A 489 32.99 -13.34 -4.26
CA PHE A 489 32.65 -12.11 -4.97
C PHE A 489 31.99 -11.07 -4.05
N ILE A 490 30.98 -11.47 -3.26
CA ILE A 490 30.35 -10.57 -2.30
C ILE A 490 31.37 -10.09 -1.26
N ASP A 491 32.24 -10.96 -0.76
CA ASP A 491 33.33 -10.58 0.15
C ASP A 491 34.26 -9.55 -0.47
N ALA A 492 34.58 -9.70 -1.76
CA ALA A 492 35.40 -8.73 -2.49
C ALA A 492 34.70 -7.38 -2.70
N CYS A 493 33.37 -7.35 -2.87
CA CYS A 493 32.59 -6.10 -2.89
C CYS A 493 32.83 -5.31 -1.59
N PHE A 494 32.62 -5.90 -0.43
CA PHE A 494 32.80 -5.18 0.84
C PHE A 494 34.27 -4.85 1.13
N LYS A 495 35.19 -5.76 0.79
CA LYS A 495 36.62 -5.58 1.10
C LYS A 495 37.32 -4.57 0.21
N TYR A 496 37.05 -4.58 -1.10
CA TYR A 496 37.87 -3.88 -2.09
C TYR A 496 37.13 -2.79 -2.86
N SER A 497 35.79 -2.77 -2.87
CA SER A 497 35.08 -1.75 -3.66
C SER A 497 35.13 -0.36 -3.06
N ILE A 498 35.01 0.63 -3.94
CA ILE A 498 34.90 2.06 -3.64
C ILE A 498 33.82 2.29 -2.57
N PHE A 499 32.65 1.68 -2.74
CA PHE A 499 31.51 1.82 -1.82
C PHE A 499 31.43 0.68 -0.78
N GLY A 500 32.45 -0.17 -0.68
CA GLY A 500 32.49 -1.25 0.30
C GLY A 500 32.72 -0.75 1.73
N SER A 501 33.37 0.41 1.88
CA SER A 501 33.61 1.06 3.17
C SER A 501 33.88 2.57 3.01
N LYS A 502 33.71 3.34 4.10
CA LYS A 502 34.04 4.76 4.12
C LYS A 502 35.53 4.99 3.82
N GLU A 503 36.38 4.10 4.28
CA GLU A 503 37.84 4.16 4.08
C GLU A 503 38.20 3.96 2.60
N ASN A 504 37.57 2.99 1.93
CA ASN A 504 37.79 2.76 0.51
C ASN A 504 37.31 3.95 -0.32
N PHE A 505 36.14 4.50 0.01
CA PHE A 505 35.61 5.69 -0.65
C PHE A 505 36.52 6.91 -0.46
N ALA A 506 36.96 7.17 0.78
CA ALA A 506 37.86 8.28 1.09
C ALA A 506 39.21 8.17 0.35
N LYS A 507 39.74 6.95 0.19
CA LYS A 507 40.95 6.71 -0.62
C LYS A 507 40.70 6.96 -2.11
N PHE A 508 39.52 6.58 -2.62
CA PHE A 508 39.14 6.78 -4.01
C PHE A 508 38.95 8.26 -4.34
N ILE A 509 38.15 8.99 -3.55
CA ILE A 509 37.72 10.36 -3.87
C ILE A 509 38.86 11.38 -3.84
N ARG A 510 39.96 11.10 -3.12
CA ARG A 510 41.19 11.91 -3.15
C ARG A 510 41.91 11.88 -4.51
N LYS A 511 41.81 10.77 -5.23
CA LYS A 511 42.44 10.57 -6.56
C LYS A 511 41.53 9.69 -7.42
N PRO A 512 40.39 10.23 -7.88
CA PRO A 512 39.45 9.48 -8.71
C PRO A 512 40.07 9.21 -10.07
N SER A 513 39.76 8.05 -10.65
CA SER A 513 40.26 7.67 -11.98
C SER A 513 39.28 6.77 -12.68
N LEU A 514 39.24 6.86 -14.01
CA LEU A 514 38.39 6.02 -14.85
C LEU A 514 38.66 4.53 -14.63
N TYR A 515 39.94 4.16 -14.49
CA TYR A 515 40.33 2.78 -14.23
C TYR A 515 39.72 2.23 -12.93
N LYS A 516 39.78 2.98 -11.83
CA LYS A 516 39.22 2.52 -10.55
C LYS A 516 37.70 2.35 -10.63
N VAL A 517 36.98 3.30 -11.23
CA VAL A 517 35.51 3.19 -11.38
C VAL A 517 35.14 2.03 -12.30
N GLY A 518 35.81 1.88 -13.44
CA GLY A 518 35.50 0.84 -14.42
C GLY A 518 35.87 -0.59 -14.00
N ASN A 519 36.67 -0.76 -12.94
CA ASN A 519 37.06 -2.07 -12.41
C ASN A 519 36.54 -2.32 -10.98
N ASP A 520 35.69 -1.43 -10.46
CA ASP A 520 35.12 -1.57 -9.11
C ASP A 520 34.01 -2.63 -9.09
N TRP A 521 34.08 -3.59 -8.16
CA TRP A 521 33.15 -4.72 -8.11
C TRP A 521 31.68 -4.31 -7.90
N MET A 522 31.40 -3.43 -6.94
CA MET A 522 30.06 -2.91 -6.71
C MET A 522 29.53 -2.08 -7.89
N THR A 523 30.39 -1.29 -8.55
CA THR A 523 30.02 -0.54 -9.76
C THR A 523 29.69 -1.48 -10.93
N LEU A 524 30.52 -2.49 -11.17
CA LEU A 524 30.26 -3.52 -12.20
C LEU A 524 28.99 -4.31 -11.89
N PHE A 525 28.75 -4.64 -10.62
CA PHE A 525 27.55 -5.35 -10.20
C PHE A 525 26.30 -4.49 -10.44
N LYS A 526 26.34 -3.21 -10.05
CA LYS A 526 25.23 -2.27 -10.26
C LYS A 526 24.91 -2.07 -11.73
N TYR A 527 25.94 -1.94 -12.56
CA TYR A 527 25.78 -1.88 -14.02
C TYR A 527 25.12 -3.16 -14.54
N SER A 528 25.61 -4.34 -14.12
CA SER A 528 25.06 -5.61 -14.55
C SER A 528 23.60 -5.83 -14.13
N ILE A 529 23.17 -5.34 -12.95
CA ILE A 529 21.78 -5.40 -12.52
C ILE A 529 20.92 -4.49 -13.42
N THR A 530 21.38 -3.26 -13.65
CA THR A 530 20.66 -2.28 -14.48
C THR A 530 20.53 -2.77 -15.93
N ASP A 531 21.61 -3.30 -16.51
CA ASP A 531 21.60 -3.88 -17.85
C ASP A 531 20.69 -5.12 -17.90
N GLY A 532 20.76 -6.02 -16.92
CA GLY A 532 19.84 -7.16 -16.84
C GLY A 532 18.37 -6.76 -16.88
N LEU A 533 17.97 -5.75 -16.08
CA LEU A 533 16.61 -5.20 -16.15
C LEU A 533 16.28 -4.62 -17.52
N LEU A 534 17.21 -3.88 -18.12
CA LEU A 534 17.03 -3.31 -19.45
C LEU A 534 16.83 -4.43 -20.50
N GLN A 535 17.63 -5.50 -20.47
CA GLN A 535 17.48 -6.63 -21.37
C GLN A 535 16.13 -7.34 -21.21
N THR A 536 15.67 -7.55 -19.97
CA THR A 536 14.32 -8.11 -19.75
C THR A 536 13.22 -7.17 -20.26
N THR A 537 13.41 -5.85 -20.15
CA THR A 537 12.46 -4.86 -20.65
C THR A 537 12.41 -4.86 -22.18
N ILE A 538 13.57 -4.91 -22.83
CA ILE A 538 13.70 -5.03 -24.29
C ILE A 538 13.03 -6.31 -24.78
N ALA A 539 13.29 -7.45 -24.12
CA ALA A 539 12.70 -8.74 -24.48
C ALA A 539 11.16 -8.77 -24.39
N MET A 540 10.57 -7.89 -23.57
CA MET A 540 9.12 -7.76 -23.46
C MET A 540 8.55 -6.58 -24.26
N MET A 541 9.38 -5.72 -24.84
CA MET A 541 8.96 -4.44 -25.42
C MET A 541 7.98 -4.63 -26.58
N ASP A 542 8.31 -5.51 -27.52
CA ASP A 542 7.44 -5.78 -28.67
C ASP A 542 6.15 -6.49 -28.26
N ALA A 543 6.23 -7.42 -27.31
CA ALA A 543 5.05 -8.07 -26.74
C ALA A 543 4.12 -7.05 -26.06
N ASN A 544 4.68 -6.17 -25.23
CA ASN A 544 3.88 -5.24 -24.45
C ASN A 544 3.39 -4.03 -25.26
N ARG A 545 3.91 -3.78 -26.47
CA ARG A 545 3.57 -2.62 -27.31
C ARG A 545 2.05 -2.42 -27.45
N ASN A 546 1.33 -3.52 -27.64
CA ASN A 546 -0.12 -3.50 -27.86
C ASN A 546 -0.94 -3.99 -26.65
N TYR A 547 -0.29 -4.35 -25.54
CA TYR A 547 -0.98 -4.90 -24.37
C TYR A 547 -2.03 -3.93 -23.85
N ASN A 548 -1.66 -2.67 -23.64
CA ASN A 548 -2.56 -1.66 -23.10
C ASN A 548 -3.78 -1.44 -23.99
N ALA A 549 -3.60 -1.46 -25.32
CA ALA A 549 -4.69 -1.24 -26.27
C ALA A 549 -5.68 -2.42 -26.27
N ALA A 550 -5.15 -3.65 -26.29
CA ALA A 550 -5.97 -4.85 -26.16
C ALA A 550 -6.69 -4.90 -24.81
N HIS A 551 -5.99 -4.57 -23.72
CA HIS A 551 -6.55 -4.55 -22.37
C HIS A 551 -7.63 -3.45 -22.23
N LYS A 552 -7.48 -2.28 -22.85
CA LYS A 552 -8.51 -1.23 -22.88
C LYS A 552 -9.80 -1.74 -23.53
N VAL A 553 -9.70 -2.43 -24.66
CA VAL A 553 -10.86 -3.05 -25.35
C VAL A 553 -11.50 -4.14 -24.49
N TRP A 554 -10.68 -4.99 -23.87
CA TRP A 554 -11.13 -6.05 -22.98
C TRP A 554 -11.91 -5.48 -21.78
N VAL A 555 -11.34 -4.50 -21.08
CA VAL A 555 -11.99 -3.83 -19.94
C VAL A 555 -13.30 -3.19 -20.37
N LYS A 556 -13.33 -2.50 -21.52
CA LYS A 556 -14.57 -1.92 -22.05
C LYS A 556 -15.64 -3.01 -22.27
N GLY A 557 -15.29 -4.14 -22.88
CA GLY A 557 -16.22 -5.25 -23.07
C GLY A 557 -16.78 -5.80 -21.76
N MET A 558 -15.95 -5.95 -20.74
CA MET A 558 -16.37 -6.36 -19.40
C MET A 558 -17.28 -5.33 -18.73
N MET A 559 -17.03 -4.04 -18.94
CA MET A 559 -17.92 -2.96 -18.47
C MET A 559 -19.27 -3.02 -19.17
N ASP A 560 -19.30 -3.09 -20.51
CA ASP A 560 -20.53 -3.15 -21.30
C ASP A 560 -21.41 -4.34 -20.86
N MET A 561 -20.80 -5.52 -20.69
CA MET A 561 -21.49 -6.73 -20.22
C MET A 561 -22.08 -6.57 -18.81
N LYS A 562 -21.35 -5.94 -17.88
CA LYS A 562 -21.85 -5.64 -16.54
C LYS A 562 -23.01 -4.65 -16.58
N GLN A 563 -22.91 -3.61 -17.41
CA GLN A 563 -23.96 -2.60 -17.56
C GLN A 563 -25.27 -3.21 -18.07
N GLU A 564 -25.20 -4.04 -19.10
CA GLU A 564 -26.35 -4.75 -19.68
C GLU A 564 -27.02 -5.69 -18.67
N ALA A 565 -26.22 -6.32 -17.80
CA ALA A 565 -26.71 -7.17 -16.73
C ALA A 565 -27.26 -6.39 -15.52
N GLY A 566 -27.31 -5.05 -15.58
CA GLY A 566 -27.71 -4.20 -14.45
C GLY A 566 -26.77 -4.30 -13.25
N THR A 567 -25.53 -4.76 -13.46
CA THR A 567 -24.52 -4.91 -12.42
C THR A 567 -23.68 -3.64 -12.36
N PRO A 568 -23.55 -3.00 -11.18
CA PRO A 568 -22.70 -1.83 -11.02
C PRO A 568 -21.22 -2.07 -11.41
N ILE A 569 -20.58 -1.01 -11.89
CA ILE A 569 -19.23 -1.04 -12.47
C ILE A 569 -18.33 -0.15 -11.61
N TYR A 570 -17.18 -0.67 -11.22
CA TYR A 570 -16.21 0.06 -10.41
C TYR A 570 -14.79 -0.14 -11.00
N PRO A 571 -13.90 0.85 -10.92
CA PRO A 571 -12.59 0.74 -11.53
C PRO A 571 -11.61 -0.01 -10.63
N ASP A 572 -10.60 -0.62 -11.25
CA ASP A 572 -9.42 -1.09 -10.50
C ASP A 572 -8.83 0.06 -9.67
N ALA A 573 -8.31 -0.28 -8.49
CA ALA A 573 -7.62 0.61 -7.58
C ALA A 573 -6.33 1.16 -8.22
N ASN A 574 -6.09 2.46 -8.02
CA ASN A 574 -4.92 3.16 -8.58
C ASN A 574 -4.41 4.27 -7.65
N SER A 575 -4.48 4.05 -6.33
CA SER A 575 -4.02 4.99 -5.29
C SER A 575 -4.74 6.34 -5.36
N THR A 576 -6.06 6.30 -5.51
CA THR A 576 -6.98 7.45 -5.46
C THR A 576 -8.05 7.21 -4.41
N LEU A 577 -8.71 8.27 -3.95
CA LEU A 577 -9.77 8.17 -2.95
C LEU A 577 -10.95 7.36 -3.50
N ARG A 578 -11.32 6.30 -2.78
CA ARG A 578 -12.46 5.41 -3.08
C ARG A 578 -13.32 5.23 -1.84
N LEU A 579 -14.53 4.74 -2.07
CA LEU A 579 -15.44 4.26 -1.02
C LEU A 579 -15.78 2.79 -1.25
N THR A 580 -15.93 2.04 -0.16
CA THR A 580 -16.54 0.70 -0.14
C THR A 580 -17.53 0.63 1.02
N TYR A 581 -18.57 -0.19 0.94
CA TYR A 581 -19.61 -0.28 1.97
C TYR A 581 -20.08 -1.72 2.16
N GLY A 582 -20.68 -1.97 3.32
CA GLY A 582 -21.00 -3.31 3.79
C GLY A 582 -21.58 -3.29 5.19
N ARG A 583 -21.37 -4.38 5.92
CA ARG A 583 -21.89 -4.63 7.27
C ARG A 583 -20.84 -5.31 8.15
N VAL A 584 -20.99 -5.16 9.46
CA VAL A 584 -20.27 -5.97 10.45
C VAL A 584 -20.82 -7.39 10.42
N LEU A 585 -20.02 -8.38 10.00
CA LEU A 585 -20.50 -9.76 9.83
C LEU A 585 -19.44 -10.82 10.17
N PRO A 586 -19.83 -11.93 10.82
CA PRO A 586 -18.96 -13.09 10.98
C PRO A 586 -18.67 -13.75 9.62
N TYR A 587 -17.78 -14.73 9.59
CA TYR A 587 -17.56 -15.55 8.40
C TYR A 587 -17.11 -16.97 8.75
N LYS A 588 -17.21 -17.87 7.77
CA LYS A 588 -16.84 -19.28 7.90
C LYS A 588 -15.63 -19.58 7.02
N PRO A 589 -14.41 -19.71 7.58
CA PRO A 589 -13.20 -19.92 6.79
C PRO A 589 -13.18 -21.31 6.14
N VAL A 590 -13.69 -22.31 6.85
CA VAL A 590 -13.76 -23.72 6.48
C VAL A 590 -15.01 -24.37 7.08
N ASP A 591 -15.29 -25.61 6.68
CA ASP A 591 -16.42 -26.37 7.24
C ASP A 591 -16.30 -26.57 8.76
N GLY A 592 -17.42 -26.48 9.46
CA GLY A 592 -17.49 -26.63 10.93
C GLY A 592 -16.92 -25.47 11.77
N VAL A 593 -16.33 -24.44 11.15
CA VAL A 593 -15.71 -23.30 11.86
C VAL A 593 -16.43 -21.99 11.51
N GLU A 594 -16.74 -21.20 12.54
CA GLU A 594 -17.24 -19.84 12.39
C GLU A 594 -16.38 -18.89 13.20
N TYR A 595 -15.90 -17.84 12.56
CA TYR A 595 -15.23 -16.75 13.25
C TYR A 595 -16.22 -15.61 13.47
N GLY A 596 -16.35 -15.21 14.74
CA GLY A 596 -17.15 -14.07 15.16
C GLY A 596 -16.66 -12.75 14.57
N TYR A 597 -17.50 -11.73 14.68
CA TYR A 597 -17.26 -10.42 14.05
C TYR A 597 -16.39 -9.46 14.89
N TYR A 598 -16.06 -9.81 16.13
CA TYR A 598 -15.20 -9.00 17.01
C TYR A 598 -14.29 -9.88 17.87
N THR A 599 -13.25 -9.26 18.42
CA THR A 599 -12.34 -9.83 19.41
C THR A 599 -12.22 -8.92 20.62
N THR A 600 -11.70 -9.46 21.72
CA THR A 600 -11.54 -8.72 22.98
C THR A 600 -10.15 -8.86 23.55
N LEU A 601 -9.80 -8.02 24.52
CA LEU A 601 -8.50 -8.03 25.18
C LEU A 601 -8.22 -9.38 25.86
N LYS A 602 -9.27 -10.15 26.18
CA LYS A 602 -9.14 -11.53 26.65
C LYS A 602 -8.36 -12.40 25.67
N GLY A 603 -8.64 -12.31 24.37
CA GLY A 603 -7.93 -13.11 23.36
C GLY A 603 -6.46 -12.73 23.20
N ALA A 604 -6.09 -11.47 23.48
CA ALA A 604 -4.68 -11.09 23.58
C ALA A 604 -4.00 -11.75 24.78
N MET A 605 -4.68 -11.86 25.93
CA MET A 605 -4.15 -12.57 27.10
C MET A 605 -4.08 -14.08 26.90
N GLU A 606 -5.00 -14.67 26.12
CA GLU A 606 -4.98 -16.10 25.76
C GLU A 606 -3.79 -16.43 24.85
N LYS A 607 -3.33 -15.47 24.04
CA LYS A 607 -2.17 -15.61 23.16
C LYS A 607 -0.84 -15.24 23.83
N GLU A 608 -0.86 -14.65 25.01
CA GLU A 608 0.32 -14.07 25.64
C GLU A 608 1.40 -15.14 25.87
N ASP A 609 2.60 -14.83 25.39
CA ASP A 609 3.77 -15.69 25.56
C ASP A 609 5.02 -14.79 25.74
N PRO A 610 5.60 -14.72 26.95
CA PRO A 610 6.76 -13.88 27.21
C PRO A 610 8.04 -14.37 26.52
N ASP A 611 8.10 -15.63 26.11
CA ASP A 611 9.25 -16.23 25.41
C ASP A 611 9.14 -16.07 23.88
N ASN A 612 8.02 -15.54 23.38
CA ASN A 612 7.79 -15.28 21.97
C ASN A 612 7.62 -13.77 21.71
N TRP A 613 8.60 -13.17 21.01
CA TRP A 613 8.65 -11.75 20.71
C TRP A 613 7.39 -11.19 20.02
N GLU A 614 6.63 -12.03 19.31
CA GLU A 614 5.40 -11.63 18.62
C GLU A 614 4.22 -11.49 19.60
N PHE A 615 4.23 -12.21 20.71
CA PHE A 615 3.09 -12.35 21.63
C PHE A 615 3.37 -11.86 23.06
N VAL A 616 4.42 -11.05 23.23
CA VAL A 616 4.65 -10.33 24.48
C VAL A 616 3.53 -9.29 24.67
N VAL A 617 2.93 -9.27 25.87
CA VAL A 617 1.97 -8.24 26.28
C VAL A 617 2.61 -7.35 27.36
N PRO A 618 2.57 -6.00 27.25
CA PRO A 618 3.10 -5.12 28.27
C PRO A 618 2.45 -5.28 29.64
N ASP A 619 3.23 -5.20 30.72
CA ASP A 619 2.75 -5.36 32.09
C ASP A 619 1.62 -4.41 32.46
N LYS A 620 1.69 -3.16 31.99
CA LYS A 620 0.63 -2.17 32.21
C LYS A 620 -0.69 -2.61 31.56
N LEU A 621 -0.66 -3.20 30.37
CA LEU A 621 -1.86 -3.71 29.71
C LEU A 621 -2.41 -4.94 30.44
N LYS A 622 -1.54 -5.84 30.91
CA LYS A 622 -1.93 -6.97 31.79
C LYS A 622 -2.60 -6.47 33.08
N GLN A 623 -2.07 -5.41 33.69
CA GLN A 623 -2.65 -4.80 34.88
C GLN A 623 -4.06 -4.26 34.60
N LEU A 624 -4.24 -3.45 33.57
CA LEU A 624 -5.55 -2.91 33.16
C LEU A 624 -6.56 -4.02 32.89
N TYR A 625 -6.12 -5.12 32.25
CA TYR A 625 -6.97 -6.29 32.02
C TYR A 625 -7.42 -6.98 33.32
N ARG A 626 -6.50 -7.14 34.29
CA ARG A 626 -6.79 -7.78 35.59
C ARG A 626 -7.73 -6.94 36.45
N THR A 627 -7.52 -5.62 36.49
CA THR A 627 -8.33 -4.69 37.28
C THR A 627 -9.64 -4.30 36.60
N LYS A 628 -9.81 -4.64 35.31
CA LYS A 628 -10.95 -4.23 34.48
C LYS A 628 -11.12 -2.70 34.43
N ASP A 629 -10.02 -1.95 34.56
CA ASP A 629 -10.03 -0.48 34.45
C ASP A 629 -10.13 -0.03 32.99
N PHE A 630 -11.27 -0.35 32.38
CA PHE A 630 -11.58 -0.05 30.99
C PHE A 630 -12.39 1.25 30.83
N GLY A 631 -12.94 1.78 31.93
CA GLY A 631 -13.77 2.98 31.92
C GLY A 631 -14.92 2.89 30.93
N ARG A 632 -15.18 4.00 30.23
CA ARG A 632 -16.29 4.13 29.27
C ARG A 632 -16.09 3.39 27.94
N TYR A 633 -14.93 2.78 27.73
CA TYR A 633 -14.60 2.09 26.49
C TYR A 633 -15.06 0.63 26.49
N ALA A 634 -15.44 0.08 27.66
CA ALA A 634 -15.91 -1.29 27.80
C ALA A 634 -17.21 -1.53 27.05
N MET A 635 -17.36 -2.73 26.52
CA MET A 635 -18.66 -3.21 26.05
C MET A 635 -19.62 -3.36 27.24
N PRO A 636 -20.96 -3.42 26.99
CA PRO A 636 -21.95 -3.61 28.06
C PRO A 636 -21.73 -4.85 28.93
N ASN A 637 -21.05 -5.88 28.42
CA ASN A 637 -20.69 -7.09 29.17
C ASN A 637 -19.42 -6.94 30.04
N GLY A 638 -18.81 -5.75 30.09
CA GLY A 638 -17.60 -5.46 30.86
C GLY A 638 -16.28 -5.88 30.19
N GLU A 639 -16.32 -6.39 28.96
CA GLU A 639 -15.12 -6.75 28.21
C GLU A 639 -14.59 -5.58 27.38
N MET A 640 -13.28 -5.58 27.12
CA MET A 640 -12.65 -4.59 26.25
C MET A 640 -12.60 -5.12 24.81
N PRO A 641 -13.31 -4.51 23.84
CA PRO A 641 -13.18 -4.89 22.45
C PRO A 641 -11.82 -4.45 21.91
N VAL A 642 -11.28 -5.18 20.94
CA VAL A 642 -9.94 -4.89 20.36
C VAL A 642 -10.04 -4.68 18.86
N CYS A 643 -10.53 -5.68 18.13
CA CYS A 643 -10.74 -5.59 16.70
C CYS A 643 -12.15 -6.05 16.32
N PHE A 644 -12.57 -5.68 15.12
CA PHE A 644 -13.75 -6.23 14.46
C PHE A 644 -13.53 -6.38 12.97
N ILE A 645 -14.47 -7.06 12.32
CA ILE A 645 -14.46 -7.28 10.88
C ILE A 645 -15.74 -6.78 10.22
N VAL A 646 -15.55 -6.21 9.03
CA VAL A 646 -16.63 -5.80 8.12
C VAL A 646 -16.44 -6.49 6.77
N ASN A 647 -17.53 -6.72 6.03
CA ASN A 647 -17.46 -7.37 4.72
C ASN A 647 -17.21 -6.41 3.54
N THR A 648 -16.55 -5.28 3.81
CA THR A 648 -16.17 -4.30 2.78
C THR A 648 -14.97 -4.78 1.94
N ASP A 649 -14.81 -4.21 0.74
CA ASP A 649 -13.70 -4.51 -0.15
C ASP A 649 -12.50 -3.61 0.13
N ASN A 650 -11.40 -4.17 0.62
CA ASN A 650 -10.18 -3.43 0.92
C ASN A 650 -8.98 -4.02 0.17
N THR A 651 -7.91 -3.25 0.05
CA THR A 651 -6.57 -3.68 -0.41
C THR A 651 -5.47 -2.83 0.20
N GLY A 652 -4.21 -3.19 0.00
CA GLY A 652 -3.07 -2.40 0.44
C GLY A 652 -3.24 -0.95 -0.01
N GLY A 653 -3.05 0.01 0.90
CA GLY A 653 -3.44 1.41 0.72
C GLY A 653 -4.71 1.82 1.49
N ASN A 654 -5.58 0.88 1.87
CA ASN A 654 -6.69 1.14 2.81
C ASN A 654 -6.28 1.08 4.29
N SER A 655 -5.01 0.77 4.56
CA SER A 655 -4.46 0.84 5.91
C SER A 655 -4.61 2.26 6.44
N GLY A 656 -5.26 2.42 7.59
CA GLY A 656 -5.55 3.68 8.24
C GLY A 656 -6.83 4.33 7.75
N SER A 657 -7.68 3.59 7.02
CA SER A 657 -8.95 4.10 6.52
C SER A 657 -10.01 4.14 7.61
N PRO A 658 -10.81 5.23 7.69
CA PRO A 658 -11.90 5.32 8.65
C PRO A 658 -13.03 4.36 8.30
N VAL A 659 -13.50 3.65 9.31
CA VAL A 659 -14.69 2.82 9.27
C VAL A 659 -15.82 3.61 9.91
N PHE A 660 -16.79 3.97 9.10
CA PHE A 660 -17.94 4.75 9.50
C PHE A 660 -19.14 3.87 9.80
N ASN A 661 -19.95 4.27 10.79
CA ASN A 661 -21.28 3.73 11.00
C ASN A 661 -22.30 4.38 10.02
N ALA A 662 -23.57 4.00 10.15
CA ALA A 662 -24.69 4.53 9.37
C ALA A 662 -24.89 6.05 9.44
N LYS A 663 -24.36 6.73 10.46
CA LYS A 663 -24.46 8.18 10.68
C LYS A 663 -23.22 8.94 10.22
N GLY A 664 -22.23 8.27 9.65
CA GLY A 664 -20.95 8.90 9.28
C GLY A 664 -20.02 9.18 10.46
N GLU A 665 -20.20 8.49 11.60
CA GLU A 665 -19.31 8.59 12.76
C GLU A 665 -18.27 7.47 12.73
N LEU A 666 -17.04 7.78 13.17
CA LEU A 666 -15.92 6.84 13.22
C LEU A 666 -16.17 5.79 14.31
N ILE A 667 -16.18 4.51 13.92
CA ILE A 667 -16.29 3.35 14.84
C ILE A 667 -15.03 2.48 14.85
N GLY A 668 -14.09 2.70 13.93
CA GLY A 668 -12.83 1.99 13.90
C GLY A 668 -11.94 2.40 12.74
N THR A 669 -10.74 1.83 12.71
CA THR A 669 -9.73 2.11 11.69
C THR A 669 -9.35 0.80 10.98
N GLY A 670 -9.57 0.74 9.67
CA GLY A 670 -9.19 -0.42 8.84
C GLY A 670 -7.67 -0.59 8.80
N PHE A 671 -7.18 -1.83 8.92
CA PHE A 671 -5.73 -2.10 8.94
C PHE A 671 -5.29 -3.35 8.19
N ASP A 672 -6.18 -4.32 8.01
CA ASP A 672 -5.82 -5.58 7.37
C ASP A 672 -7.03 -6.23 6.68
N ARG A 673 -6.84 -7.41 6.09
CA ARG A 673 -7.90 -8.33 5.70
C ARG A 673 -7.61 -9.72 6.26
N ASN A 674 -8.63 -10.57 6.28
CA ASN A 674 -8.46 -11.97 6.64
C ASN A 674 -7.79 -12.80 5.52
N TYR A 675 -7.30 -13.98 5.88
CA TYR A 675 -6.46 -14.82 5.02
C TYR A 675 -7.23 -15.32 3.81
N GLU A 676 -8.48 -15.73 4.02
CA GLU A 676 -9.37 -16.18 2.95
C GLU A 676 -9.72 -15.06 1.96
N GLY A 677 -9.59 -13.80 2.37
CA GLY A 677 -9.80 -12.61 1.55
C GLY A 677 -8.59 -12.19 0.70
N LEU A 678 -7.44 -12.87 0.79
CA LEU A 678 -6.22 -12.47 0.06
C LEU A 678 -6.35 -12.52 -1.48
N THR A 679 -7.34 -13.24 -2.02
CA THR A 679 -7.66 -13.19 -3.46
C THR A 679 -8.35 -11.90 -3.89
N GLY A 680 -8.76 -11.06 -2.94
CA GLY A 680 -9.50 -9.83 -3.12
C GLY A 680 -8.81 -8.77 -3.99
N ASP A 681 -7.60 -8.98 -4.49
CA ASP A 681 -7.04 -8.11 -5.53
C ASP A 681 -7.39 -8.58 -6.95
N ILE A 682 -7.83 -9.83 -7.12
CA ILE A 682 -8.13 -10.46 -8.43
C ILE A 682 -9.60 -10.88 -8.51
N ALA A 683 -10.13 -11.45 -7.42
CA ALA A 683 -11.49 -11.96 -7.33
C ALA A 683 -12.02 -11.81 -5.89
N PHE A 684 -13.06 -10.99 -5.72
CA PHE A 684 -13.71 -10.78 -4.43
C PHE A 684 -14.60 -11.97 -4.11
N ARG A 685 -14.63 -12.37 -2.84
CA ARG A 685 -15.52 -13.45 -2.37
C ARG A 685 -16.35 -12.94 -1.19
N PRO A 686 -17.61 -12.54 -1.41
CA PRO A 686 -18.49 -12.02 -0.35
C PRO A 686 -18.61 -12.94 0.88
N SER A 687 -18.56 -14.26 0.65
CA SER A 687 -18.72 -15.28 1.68
C SER A 687 -17.60 -15.33 2.71
N SER A 688 -16.40 -14.84 2.37
CA SER A 688 -15.20 -15.03 3.19
C SER A 688 -14.32 -13.79 3.32
N GLN A 689 -14.36 -12.83 2.40
CA GLN A 689 -13.53 -11.63 2.48
C GLN A 689 -14.06 -10.68 3.55
N ARG A 690 -13.17 -10.26 4.44
CA ARG A 690 -13.43 -9.34 5.54
C ARG A 690 -12.26 -8.38 5.69
N ALA A 691 -12.56 -7.10 5.82
CA ALA A 691 -11.59 -6.12 6.29
C ALA A 691 -11.53 -6.17 7.81
N ALA A 692 -10.33 -6.24 8.38
CA ALA A 692 -10.08 -6.17 9.81
C ALA A 692 -9.84 -4.72 10.23
N CYS A 693 -10.44 -4.35 11.34
CA CYS A 693 -10.52 -2.98 11.84
C CYS A 693 -10.14 -2.96 13.32
N VAL A 694 -9.36 -1.97 13.75
CA VAL A 694 -9.16 -1.68 15.17
C VAL A 694 -10.43 -1.02 15.68
N ASP A 695 -10.97 -1.50 16.80
CA ASP A 695 -12.11 -0.87 17.45
C ASP A 695 -11.70 0.50 18.00
N ILE A 696 -12.44 1.55 17.67
CA ILE A 696 -12.07 2.91 18.12
C ILE A 696 -12.05 3.02 19.64
N ARG A 697 -12.86 2.22 20.35
CA ARG A 697 -12.86 2.15 21.82
C ARG A 697 -11.52 1.62 22.34
N TYR A 698 -10.89 0.67 21.65
CA TYR A 698 -9.57 0.16 22.03
C TYR A 698 -8.49 1.22 21.82
N THR A 699 -8.51 1.92 20.68
CA THR A 699 -7.60 3.04 20.41
C THR A 699 -7.69 4.10 21.51
N LEU A 700 -8.90 4.55 21.86
CA LEU A 700 -9.11 5.54 22.91
C LEU A 700 -8.74 5.01 24.31
N PHE A 701 -9.02 3.73 24.61
CA PHE A 701 -8.58 3.07 25.83
C PHE A 701 -7.05 3.06 25.96
N ILE A 702 -6.33 2.76 24.88
CA ILE A 702 -4.86 2.78 24.91
C ILE A 702 -4.35 4.21 25.11
N ILE A 703 -4.91 5.21 24.44
CA ILE A 703 -4.53 6.62 24.61
C ILE A 703 -4.79 7.09 26.06
N ASP A 704 -5.96 6.80 26.62
CA ASP A 704 -6.36 7.27 27.94
C ASP A 704 -5.71 6.46 29.07
N LYS A 705 -6.00 5.16 29.13
CA LYS A 705 -5.65 4.29 30.26
C LYS A 705 -4.23 3.74 30.19
N TYR A 706 -3.79 3.33 29.00
CA TYR A 706 -2.45 2.77 28.83
C TYR A 706 -1.39 3.88 28.73
N ALA A 707 -1.62 4.95 27.97
CA ALA A 707 -0.62 6.00 27.79
C ALA A 707 -0.74 7.14 28.81
N GLY A 708 -1.91 7.35 29.41
CA GLY A 708 -2.15 8.52 30.27
C GLY A 708 -2.26 9.83 29.49
N ALA A 709 -2.43 9.77 28.17
CA ALA A 709 -2.46 10.92 27.26
C ALA A 709 -3.87 11.54 27.16
N SER A 710 -4.54 11.76 28.30
CA SER A 710 -5.91 12.28 28.37
C SER A 710 -6.10 13.66 27.72
N HIS A 711 -5.02 14.43 27.52
CA HIS A 711 -5.07 15.68 26.79
C HIS A 711 -5.47 15.47 25.32
N ILE A 712 -5.08 14.35 24.70
CA ILE A 712 -5.48 13.99 23.34
C ILE A 712 -6.99 13.74 23.30
N ILE A 713 -7.54 13.02 24.28
CA ILE A 713 -8.98 12.72 24.37
C ILE A 713 -9.82 14.01 24.41
N LYS A 714 -9.32 15.05 25.09
CA LYS A 714 -10.00 16.36 25.20
C LYS A 714 -10.09 17.13 23.89
N GLU A 715 -9.26 16.80 22.89
CA GLU A 715 -9.28 17.42 21.57
C GLU A 715 -10.32 16.79 20.63
N LEU A 716 -10.82 15.61 20.97
CA LEU A 716 -11.68 14.81 20.11
C LEU A 716 -13.15 15.20 20.26
N THR A 717 -13.90 15.07 19.18
CA THR A 717 -15.37 15.14 19.22
C THR A 717 -15.93 13.73 19.33
N ILE A 718 -16.51 13.40 20.49
CA ILE A 718 -16.97 12.05 20.81
C ILE A 718 -18.48 12.06 21.04
N SER A 719 -19.20 11.20 20.33
CA SER A 719 -20.60 10.83 20.57
C SER A 719 -20.68 9.53 21.38
N GLU A 720 -21.67 9.45 22.26
CA GLU A 720 -21.91 8.31 23.16
C GLU A 720 -22.83 7.26 22.53
#